data_AF-A0A0A2W3L7-F1
#
_entry.id   AF-A0A0A2W3L7-F1
#
_cell.length_a   1.000
_cell.length_b   1.000
_cell.length_c   1.000
_cell.angle_alpha   90.00
_cell.angle_beta   90.00
_cell.angle_gamma   90.00
#
_symmetry.space_group_name_H-M   'P 1'
#
loop_
_entity.id
_entity.type
_entity.pdbx_description
1 polymer ?
#
loop_
_entity_poly.entity_id
_entity_poly.type
_entity_poly.pdbx_seq_one_letter_code
_entity_poly.pdbx_strand_id
1 'polypeptide(L)'
;MIVLSGVSKVFASRHGAITAVDNINIHVDKGQIYGIIGYSGAGKRSIVVAGQDIAKAKGEQLRQARLKVSMVFQHFNLLWSRTVAENIAFPLQIAGVNKRQIQPRVNELIKLVGLEGRENAWPSQLSGGQKQRVGIARALANNPDVLLCDEATSALDPQTTDAILDLLLDINRQLNLTIVLITHEMHVVRKICQRVAVMENGRVVEEGPVLDIFTHPQQPITQTFVRQIAGQSTPSEPFNPLWVQGISGSILKLIFPGGEARQPVIADVIQHFNVALNILHGNITQTVDGAFGELAGNLLQNRLVYSVVTGLVNVFRSIPFIILIVLLIPFTKTLVGTILGTNAALPALIVGAAPFYARLVEIALREVDKGVIEATRSMGAKTHTLIFRVLLPESSPALVSGMTVTLIALVSYSAMAGVIGAGGLGNLAYLEGFQRNHNDVTLVATATILAIFMMLALASLTALSLHANAAEKLIVGASNVPHAEILEQAKPILAKEGIDLEIKTFQDYILPNTALAEHEIDANYFQHQPYLDSVLQDHKGDKNYDFVSAGAIHVEPIGIYSKKYKSLKDLPQNGKIILRDSVAEEGRILAIFQREGVIALKPGVKPVNARISDIASNPKNLQFKADIEAALLPQMYANNEGDAVVINANYALDAGLNPIKDPIAVESTEGNPYANIITVHRADVKKHDIVELVKVLHSKQIQDWINEKYHGAVVPVNQ
;
A
#
# COMPACT_ATOMS: atom_id res chain seq x y z
N MET A 1 27.58 20.17 18.54
CA MET A 1 26.75 20.36 19.76
C MET A 1 27.09 19.32 20.80
N ILE A 2 27.02 18.02 20.48
CA ILE A 2 27.34 16.93 21.40
C ILE A 2 28.62 16.23 20.92
N VAL A 3 29.54 15.98 21.83
CA VAL A 3 30.79 15.25 21.56
C VAL A 3 30.98 14.19 22.64
N LEU A 4 31.02 12.93 22.21
CA LEU A 4 31.39 11.79 23.03
C LEU A 4 32.74 11.30 22.53
N SER A 5 33.74 11.26 23.40
CA SER A 5 35.11 10.85 23.03
C SER A 5 35.63 9.79 23.99
N GLY A 6 35.97 8.63 23.46
CA GLY A 6 36.54 7.50 24.20
C GLY A 6 35.68 7.03 25.36
N VAL A 7 34.36 7.02 25.18
CA VAL A 7 33.42 6.68 26.25
C VAL A 7 33.37 5.16 26.43
N SER A 8 33.57 4.71 27.68
CA SER A 8 33.41 3.30 28.07
C SER A 8 32.59 3.19 29.36
N LYS A 9 31.76 2.15 29.45
CA LYS A 9 30.98 1.83 30.63
C LYS A 9 30.96 0.32 30.87
N VAL A 10 31.43 -0.08 32.04
CA VAL A 10 31.39 -1.46 32.53
C VAL A 10 30.45 -1.54 33.73
N PHE A 11 29.57 -2.52 33.74
CA PHE A 11 28.69 -2.85 34.87
C PHE A 11 29.19 -4.11 35.55
N ALA A 12 29.22 -4.11 36.88
CA ALA A 12 29.45 -5.31 37.66
C ALA A 12 28.14 -6.13 37.73
N SER A 13 28.17 -7.38 37.28
CA SER A 13 27.07 -8.34 37.42
C SER A 13 27.53 -9.56 38.22
N ARG A 14 26.57 -10.30 38.81
CA ARG A 14 26.85 -11.57 39.50
C ARG A 14 27.52 -12.62 38.60
N HIS A 15 27.38 -12.49 37.28
CA HIS A 15 27.93 -13.41 36.27
C HIS A 15 29.22 -12.87 35.61
N GLY A 16 29.80 -11.78 36.12
CA GLY A 16 31.01 -11.15 35.57
C GLY A 16 30.81 -9.68 35.21
N ALA A 17 31.89 -9.02 34.77
CA ALA A 17 31.83 -7.65 34.29
C ALA A 17 31.22 -7.61 32.88
N ILE A 18 30.20 -6.77 32.68
CA ILE A 18 29.55 -6.57 31.38
C ILE A 18 29.96 -5.19 30.85
N THR A 19 30.70 -5.17 29.75
CA THR A 19 31.02 -3.93 29.04
C THR A 19 29.82 -3.50 28.21
N ALA A 20 29.08 -2.50 28.69
CA ALA A 20 27.91 -1.97 28.00
C ALA A 20 28.27 -0.96 26.92
N VAL A 21 29.37 -0.21 27.08
CA VAL A 21 29.88 0.72 26.08
C VAL A 21 31.40 0.59 26.06
N ASP A 22 31.99 0.52 24.87
CA ASP A 22 33.40 0.25 24.68
C ASP A 22 34.02 1.24 23.69
N ASN A 23 34.70 2.26 24.24
CA ASN A 23 35.49 3.26 23.53
C ASN A 23 34.77 3.92 22.35
N ILE A 24 33.54 4.38 22.56
CA ILE A 24 32.74 5.00 21.49
C ILE A 24 33.14 6.46 21.29
N ASN A 25 33.05 6.89 20.03
CA ASN A 25 33.21 8.29 19.63
C ASN A 25 31.99 8.68 18.79
N ILE A 26 31.28 9.73 19.18
CA ILE A 26 30.08 10.23 18.47
C ILE A 26 30.13 11.75 18.44
N HIS A 27 29.83 12.32 17.27
CA HIS A 27 29.71 13.76 17.08
C HIS A 27 28.32 14.11 16.53
N VAL A 28 27.61 15.01 17.23
CA VAL A 28 26.29 15.51 16.80
C VAL A 28 26.34 17.02 16.62
N ASP A 29 25.98 17.48 15.43
CA ASP A 29 25.95 18.90 15.07
C ASP A 29 24.75 19.63 15.72
N LYS A 30 24.83 20.95 15.80
CA LYS A 30 23.73 21.76 16.34
C LYS A 30 22.54 21.73 15.38
N GLY A 31 21.34 21.49 15.91
CA GLY A 31 20.10 21.43 15.13
C GLY A 31 19.93 20.12 14.35
N GLN A 32 20.84 19.17 14.52
CA GLN A 32 20.78 17.85 13.88
C GLN A 32 19.88 16.90 14.67
N ILE A 33 19.13 16.07 13.95
CA ILE A 33 18.46 14.86 14.43
C ILE A 33 19.38 13.67 14.13
N TYR A 34 19.92 13.07 15.19
CA TYR A 34 20.91 12.00 15.12
C TYR A 34 20.34 10.69 15.69
N GLY A 35 20.39 9.63 14.90
CA GLY A 35 19.91 8.30 15.29
C GLY A 35 21.00 7.42 15.90
N ILE A 36 20.63 6.64 16.92
CA ILE A 36 21.44 5.55 17.46
C ILE A 36 20.59 4.29 17.43
N ILE A 37 21.05 3.27 16.70
CA ILE A 37 20.32 2.03 16.48
C ILE A 37 21.16 0.80 16.80
N GLY A 38 20.50 -0.31 17.12
CA GLY A 38 21.12 -1.57 17.52
C GLY A 38 20.12 -2.44 18.26
N TYR A 39 20.42 -3.73 18.45
CA TYR A 39 19.54 -4.63 19.18
C TYR A 39 19.45 -4.27 20.68
N SER A 40 18.49 -4.87 21.37
CA SER A 40 18.42 -4.77 22.82
C SER A 40 19.72 -5.28 23.45
N GLY A 41 20.25 -4.54 24.42
CA GLY A 41 21.55 -4.85 25.05
C GLY A 41 22.79 -4.34 24.30
N ALA A 42 22.66 -3.70 23.14
CA ALA A 42 23.81 -3.19 22.36
C ALA A 42 24.56 -1.99 22.98
N GLY A 43 24.12 -1.48 24.14
CA GLY A 43 24.76 -0.34 24.82
C GLY A 43 24.11 1.03 24.60
N LYS A 44 23.11 1.13 23.72
CA LYS A 44 22.46 2.39 23.29
C LYS A 44 22.09 3.32 24.44
N ARG A 45 21.37 2.81 25.46
CA ARG A 45 20.91 3.60 26.63
C ARG A 45 22.04 4.10 27.52
N SER A 46 23.21 3.44 27.49
CA SER A 46 24.37 3.84 28.30
C SER A 46 25.12 5.05 27.72
N ILE A 47 24.90 5.37 26.43
CA ILE A 47 25.51 6.52 25.74
C ILE A 47 24.97 7.86 26.25
N VAL A 48 23.65 7.90 26.54
CA VAL A 48 22.91 9.08 27.03
C VAL A 48 23.51 9.68 28.30
N VAL A 49 24.29 8.89 29.05
CA VAL A 49 24.80 9.23 30.38
C VAL A 49 26.23 9.79 30.35
N ALA A 50 26.94 9.73 29.22
CA ALA A 50 28.40 9.75 29.24
C ALA A 50 29.05 10.90 28.46
N GLY A 51 28.97 12.13 28.96
CA GLY A 51 29.81 13.25 28.52
C GLY A 51 30.96 13.51 29.50
N GLN A 52 32.17 13.77 29.02
CA GLN A 52 33.36 13.93 29.89
C GLN A 52 33.27 15.11 30.88
N ASP A 53 32.53 16.17 30.52
CA ASP A 53 32.34 17.36 31.36
C ASP A 53 31.13 17.20 32.32
N ILE A 54 30.04 16.58 31.84
CA ILE A 54 28.87 16.23 32.67
C ILE A 54 29.23 15.16 33.71
N ALA A 55 30.10 14.21 33.36
CA ALA A 55 30.57 13.15 34.28
C ALA A 55 31.32 13.72 35.49
N LYS A 56 31.91 14.91 35.37
CA LYS A 56 32.58 15.62 36.48
C LYS A 56 31.63 16.54 37.25
N ALA A 57 30.54 16.99 36.65
CA ALA A 57 29.55 17.84 37.28
C ALA A 57 28.82 17.11 38.42
N LYS A 58 28.72 17.75 39.58
CA LYS A 58 28.01 17.24 40.77
C LYS A 58 27.09 18.31 41.36
N GLY A 59 26.08 17.86 42.11
CA GLY A 59 25.17 18.77 42.83
C GLY A 59 24.46 19.77 41.92
N GLU A 60 24.64 21.06 42.18
CA GLU A 60 23.97 22.15 41.45
C GLU A 60 24.41 22.25 39.98
N GLN A 61 25.70 22.09 39.68
CA GLN A 61 26.20 22.16 38.31
C GLN A 61 25.56 21.10 37.41
N LEU A 62 25.36 19.88 37.94
CA LEU A 62 24.66 18.81 37.23
C LEU A 62 23.17 19.11 37.04
N ARG A 63 22.52 19.73 38.03
CA ARG A 63 21.11 20.16 37.91
C ARG A 63 20.94 21.21 36.82
N GLN A 64 21.81 22.22 36.78
CA GLN A 64 21.78 23.26 35.74
C GLN A 64 22.01 22.67 34.34
N ALA A 65 22.96 21.75 34.19
CA ALA A 65 23.16 21.04 32.93
C ALA A 65 21.90 20.26 32.47
N ARG A 66 21.21 19.59 33.39
CA ARG A 66 19.95 18.87 33.10
C ARG A 66 18.78 19.76 32.71
N LEU A 67 18.83 21.07 33.00
CA LEU A 67 17.81 22.01 32.48
C LEU A 67 18.00 22.28 30.99
N LYS A 68 19.22 22.12 30.46
CA LYS A 68 19.57 22.31 29.05
C LYS A 68 19.53 21.04 28.21
N VAL A 69 19.49 19.88 28.86
CA VAL A 69 19.41 18.56 28.23
C VAL A 69 18.17 17.84 28.75
N SER A 70 17.13 17.77 27.92
CA SER A 70 15.86 17.14 28.28
C SER A 70 15.72 15.76 27.68
N MET A 71 14.87 14.93 28.28
CA MET A 71 14.67 13.55 27.86
C MET A 71 13.19 13.21 27.69
N VAL A 72 12.88 12.46 26.64
CA VAL A 72 11.62 11.78 26.39
C VAL A 72 11.88 10.28 26.55
N PHE A 73 11.05 9.66 27.38
CA PHE A 73 11.23 8.27 27.82
C PHE A 73 10.37 7.31 26.99
N GLN A 74 10.79 6.05 26.94
CA GLN A 74 10.05 4.94 26.33
C GLN A 74 8.68 4.74 27.01
N HIS A 75 8.69 4.63 28.34
CA HIS A 75 7.48 4.70 29.14
C HIS A 75 7.24 6.18 29.46
N PHE A 76 6.05 6.71 29.13
CA PHE A 76 5.71 8.14 29.18
C PHE A 76 6.18 8.89 30.45
N ASN A 77 6.32 8.17 31.57
CA ASN A 77 6.83 8.66 32.86
C ASN A 77 6.11 9.94 33.31
N LEU A 78 4.80 10.02 33.08
CA LEU A 78 3.97 11.15 33.51
C LEU A 78 3.66 11.05 35.00
N LEU A 79 3.46 12.21 35.64
CA LEU A 79 3.01 12.30 37.01
C LEU A 79 1.49 12.08 37.02
N TRP A 80 1.07 10.90 37.48
CA TRP A 80 -0.34 10.49 37.56
C TRP A 80 -1.16 11.35 38.52
N SER A 81 -0.51 11.98 39.49
CA SER A 81 -1.12 12.90 40.45
C SER A 81 -1.29 14.32 39.91
N ARG A 82 -1.11 14.55 38.60
CA ARG A 82 -1.14 15.86 37.97
C ARG A 82 -1.85 15.81 36.62
N THR A 83 -2.52 16.89 36.26
CA THR A 83 -3.11 17.07 34.91
C THR A 83 -2.05 17.27 33.84
N VAL A 84 -2.45 17.34 32.57
CA VAL A 84 -1.58 17.69 31.43
C VAL A 84 -0.84 19.01 31.68
N ALA A 85 -1.58 20.08 31.98
CA ALA A 85 -1.00 21.40 32.22
C ALA A 85 -0.03 21.38 33.42
N GLU A 86 -0.38 20.66 34.49
CA GLU A 86 0.47 20.55 35.68
C GLU A 86 1.72 19.70 35.46
N ASN A 87 1.66 18.69 34.58
CA ASN A 87 2.83 17.93 34.15
C ASN A 87 3.81 18.80 33.37
N ILE A 88 3.31 19.64 32.45
CA ILE A 88 4.11 20.56 31.65
C ILE A 88 4.66 21.72 32.50
N ALA A 89 3.90 22.19 33.49
CA ALA A 89 4.32 23.24 34.42
C ALA A 89 5.42 22.78 35.39
N PHE A 90 5.49 21.49 35.71
CA PHE A 90 6.33 20.98 36.80
C PHE A 90 7.84 21.25 36.62
N PRO A 91 8.45 21.06 35.44
CA PRO A 91 9.87 21.42 35.23
C PRO A 91 10.15 22.92 35.44
N LEU A 92 9.21 23.80 35.08
CA LEU A 92 9.33 25.25 35.29
C LEU A 92 9.27 25.61 36.78
N GLN A 93 8.41 24.92 37.54
CA GLN A 93 8.31 25.08 39.00
C GLN A 93 9.62 24.66 39.69
N ILE A 94 10.21 23.54 39.28
CA ILE A 94 11.50 23.07 39.80
C ILE A 94 12.63 24.04 39.44
N ALA A 95 12.61 24.60 38.22
CA ALA A 95 13.59 25.58 37.78
C ALA A 95 13.43 26.97 38.44
N GLY A 96 12.40 27.18 39.28
CA GLY A 96 12.17 28.44 39.98
C GLY A 96 11.64 29.56 39.08
N VAL A 97 11.02 29.24 37.94
CA VAL A 97 10.45 30.23 37.02
C VAL A 97 9.31 31.00 37.69
N ASN A 98 9.21 32.30 37.42
CA ASN A 98 8.18 33.15 38.03
C ASN A 98 6.77 32.63 37.68
N LYS A 99 5.89 32.51 38.69
CA LYS A 99 4.52 31.99 38.54
C LYS A 99 3.71 32.67 37.43
N ARG A 100 3.95 33.97 37.16
CA ARG A 100 3.27 34.73 36.09
C ARG A 100 3.69 34.29 34.68
N GLN A 101 4.88 33.69 34.53
CA GLN A 101 5.43 33.23 33.25
C GLN A 101 5.11 31.76 32.94
N ILE A 102 4.73 30.97 33.96
CA ILE A 102 4.49 29.53 33.80
C ILE A 102 3.27 29.28 32.89
N GLN A 103 2.12 29.88 33.18
CA GLN A 103 0.89 29.58 32.44
C GLN A 103 0.98 29.95 30.94
N PRO A 104 1.53 31.12 30.55
CA PRO A 104 1.75 31.43 29.14
C PRO A 104 2.61 30.38 28.43
N ARG A 105 3.70 29.94 29.06
CA ARG A 105 4.60 28.92 28.49
C ARG A 105 3.92 27.56 28.37
N VAL A 106 3.13 27.17 29.37
CA VAL A 106 2.35 25.91 29.34
C VAL A 106 1.35 25.94 28.18
N ASN A 107 0.61 27.04 28.01
CA ASN A 107 -0.37 27.17 26.93
C ASN A 107 0.30 27.12 25.54
N GLU A 108 1.44 27.78 25.38
CA GLU A 108 2.25 27.71 24.16
C GLU A 108 2.63 26.27 23.82
N LEU A 109 3.13 25.51 24.80
CA LEU A 109 3.56 24.13 24.62
C LEU A 109 2.39 23.19 24.33
N ILE A 110 1.25 23.37 25.00
CA ILE A 110 0.02 22.61 24.75
C ILE A 110 -0.41 22.79 23.30
N LYS A 111 -0.39 24.03 22.80
CA LYS A 111 -0.68 24.32 21.40
C LYS A 111 0.34 23.70 20.46
N LEU A 112 1.63 23.84 20.75
CA LEU A 112 2.72 23.27 19.94
C LEU A 112 2.57 21.75 19.75
N VAL A 113 2.17 21.03 20.81
CA VAL A 113 1.99 19.57 20.73
C VAL A 113 0.57 19.15 20.35
N GLY A 114 -0.34 20.09 20.04
CA GLY A 114 -1.71 19.81 19.60
C GLY A 114 -2.60 19.18 20.67
N LEU A 115 -2.50 19.62 21.91
CA LEU A 115 -3.30 19.15 23.05
C LEU A 115 -4.32 20.18 23.56
N GLU A 116 -4.70 21.15 22.73
CA GLU A 116 -5.72 22.15 23.06
C GLU A 116 -7.06 21.47 23.45
N GLY A 117 -7.68 21.92 24.54
CA GLY A 117 -8.88 21.32 25.11
C GLY A 117 -8.65 20.10 26.01
N ARG A 118 -7.39 19.66 26.19
CA ARG A 118 -7.01 18.53 27.07
C ARG A 118 -6.14 18.95 28.25
N GLU A 119 -6.06 20.24 28.53
CA GLU A 119 -5.16 20.84 29.54
C GLU A 119 -5.42 20.29 30.95
N ASN A 120 -6.69 20.05 31.27
CA ASN A 120 -7.14 19.59 32.58
C ASN A 120 -7.32 18.07 32.65
N ALA A 121 -7.00 17.34 31.58
CA ALA A 121 -7.10 15.89 31.57
C ALA A 121 -6.00 15.25 32.43
N TRP A 122 -6.32 14.12 33.05
CA TRP A 122 -5.39 13.30 33.81
C TRP A 122 -4.72 12.27 32.90
N PRO A 123 -3.50 11.79 33.22
CA PRO A 123 -2.82 10.78 32.40
C PRO A 123 -3.64 9.51 32.15
N SER A 124 -4.54 9.13 33.06
CA SER A 124 -5.47 8.00 32.88
C SER A 124 -6.51 8.19 31.78
N GLN A 125 -6.74 9.44 31.34
CA GLN A 125 -7.76 9.80 30.34
C GLN A 125 -7.15 10.04 28.95
N LEU A 126 -5.85 9.76 28.78
CA LEU A 126 -5.10 10.04 27.56
C LEU A 126 -4.72 8.75 26.82
N SER A 127 -4.77 8.80 25.48
CA SER A 127 -4.20 7.75 24.62
C SER A 127 -2.67 7.71 24.72
N GLY A 128 -2.02 6.64 24.22
CA GLY A 128 -0.56 6.53 24.20
C GLY A 128 0.11 7.72 23.49
N GLY A 129 -0.36 8.08 22.30
CA GLY A 129 0.16 9.24 21.56
C GLY A 129 -0.03 10.56 22.31
N GLN A 130 -1.17 10.75 22.96
CA GLN A 130 -1.41 11.95 23.78
C GLN A 130 -0.48 11.99 24.99
N LYS A 131 -0.28 10.87 25.70
CA LYS A 131 0.69 10.78 26.80
C LYS A 131 2.10 11.14 26.33
N GLN A 132 2.48 10.69 25.13
CA GLN A 132 3.78 11.02 24.56
C GLN A 132 3.92 12.51 24.21
N ARG A 133 2.88 13.13 23.65
CA ARG A 133 2.82 14.58 23.42
C ARG A 133 2.99 15.37 24.72
N VAL A 134 2.38 14.94 25.83
CA VAL A 134 2.62 15.54 27.16
C VAL A 134 4.08 15.38 27.59
N GLY A 135 4.66 14.19 27.38
CA GLY A 135 6.07 13.91 27.67
C GLY A 135 7.02 14.84 26.91
N ILE A 136 6.76 15.06 25.61
CA ILE A 136 7.50 15.98 24.73
C ILE A 136 7.32 17.42 25.21
N ALA A 137 6.09 17.89 25.43
CA ALA A 137 5.82 19.24 25.92
C ALA A 137 6.53 19.52 27.26
N ARG A 138 6.51 18.55 28.18
CA ARG A 138 7.22 18.63 29.46
C ARG A 138 8.74 18.71 29.26
N ALA A 139 9.30 17.94 28.33
CA ALA A 139 10.73 17.99 28.02
C ALA A 139 11.14 19.37 27.46
N LEU A 140 10.27 20.01 26.67
CA LEU A 140 10.52 21.33 26.06
C LEU A 140 10.27 22.52 27.00
N ALA A 141 9.74 22.28 28.21
CA ALA A 141 9.31 23.31 29.13
C ALA A 141 10.41 24.34 29.44
N ASN A 142 11.63 23.87 29.72
CA ASN A 142 12.77 24.69 30.13
C ASN A 142 13.65 25.22 28.98
N ASN A 143 13.15 25.22 27.73
CA ASN A 143 13.93 25.63 26.55
C ASN A 143 15.29 24.91 26.45
N PRO A 144 15.28 23.56 26.34
CA PRO A 144 16.50 22.79 26.23
C PRO A 144 17.21 23.05 24.90
N ASP A 145 18.52 22.85 24.87
CA ASP A 145 19.33 22.89 23.65
C ASP A 145 19.40 21.50 22.99
N VAL A 146 19.19 20.44 23.79
CA VAL A 146 19.25 19.03 23.39
C VAL A 146 18.02 18.27 23.90
N LEU A 147 17.42 17.47 23.02
CA LEU A 147 16.36 16.51 23.33
C LEU A 147 16.85 15.08 23.09
N LEU A 148 16.83 14.27 24.14
CA LEU A 148 17.18 12.85 24.10
C LEU A 148 15.89 12.03 24.05
N CYS A 149 15.71 11.22 23.02
CA CYS A 149 14.54 10.37 22.84
C CYS A 149 14.96 8.91 22.98
N ASP A 150 14.56 8.25 24.07
CA ASP A 150 14.84 6.83 24.30
C ASP A 150 13.62 5.98 23.94
N GLU A 151 13.65 5.34 22.77
CA GLU A 151 12.56 4.48 22.26
C GLU A 151 11.19 5.17 22.36
N ALA A 152 11.16 6.46 22.03
CA ALA A 152 10.02 7.36 22.24
C ALA A 152 8.75 6.97 21.46
N THR A 153 8.83 6.02 20.54
CA THR A 153 7.69 5.57 19.73
C THR A 153 7.40 4.08 19.86
N SER A 154 8.22 3.31 20.60
CA SER A 154 8.15 1.84 20.59
C SER A 154 6.87 1.26 21.22
N ALA A 155 6.12 2.08 21.96
CA ALA A 155 4.88 1.69 22.64
C ALA A 155 3.63 2.26 21.94
N LEU A 156 3.77 2.71 20.70
CA LEU A 156 2.74 3.37 19.91
C LEU A 156 2.46 2.54 18.65
N ASP A 157 1.22 2.58 18.17
CA ASP A 157 0.88 2.01 16.86
C ASP A 157 1.59 2.78 15.73
N PRO A 158 1.72 2.20 14.52
CA PRO A 158 2.45 2.83 13.41
C PRO A 158 1.94 4.23 13.03
N GLN A 159 0.62 4.45 13.02
CA GLN A 159 0.03 5.74 12.65
C GLN A 159 0.36 6.81 13.70
N THR A 160 0.23 6.47 14.98
CA THR A 160 0.60 7.37 16.08
C THR A 160 2.10 7.62 16.11
N THR A 161 2.92 6.60 15.83
CA THR A 161 4.38 6.74 15.68
C THR A 161 4.70 7.81 14.66
N ASP A 162 4.13 7.71 13.46
CA ASP A 162 4.34 8.68 12.40
C ASP A 162 3.95 10.11 12.82
N ALA A 163 2.79 10.28 13.45
CA ALA A 163 2.34 11.58 13.93
C ALA A 163 3.25 12.18 15.01
N ILE A 164 3.92 11.36 15.83
CA ILE A 164 4.92 11.82 16.82
C ILE A 164 6.24 12.19 16.13
N LEU A 165 6.66 11.43 15.13
CA LEU A 165 7.87 11.73 14.36
C LEU A 165 7.74 13.03 13.58
N ASP A 166 6.58 13.29 12.97
CA ASP A 166 6.29 14.55 12.29
C ASP A 166 6.31 15.73 13.28
N LEU A 167 5.73 15.56 14.47
CA LEU A 167 5.82 16.55 15.54
C LEU A 167 7.28 16.85 15.94
N LEU A 168 8.12 15.83 16.10
CA LEU A 168 9.55 16.02 16.44
C LEU A 168 10.31 16.75 15.32
N LEU A 169 10.00 16.45 14.07
CA LEU A 169 10.57 17.12 12.90
C LEU A 169 10.18 18.61 12.88
N ASP A 170 8.92 18.93 13.17
CA ASP A 170 8.44 20.31 13.24
C ASP A 170 9.09 21.07 14.40
N ILE A 171 9.21 20.46 15.57
CA ILE A 171 9.90 21.03 16.74
C ILE A 171 11.37 21.32 16.42
N ASN A 172 12.06 20.38 15.78
CA ASN A 172 13.46 20.55 15.37
C ASN A 172 13.61 21.76 14.45
N ARG A 173 12.74 21.88 13.42
CA ARG A 173 12.77 22.99 12.46
C ARG A 173 12.44 24.34 13.11
N GLN A 174 11.39 24.40 13.93
CA GLN A 174 10.93 25.65 14.54
C GLN A 174 11.89 26.17 15.63
N LEU A 175 12.47 25.26 16.41
CA LEU A 175 13.29 25.63 17.59
C LEU A 175 14.80 25.48 17.36
N ASN A 176 15.23 24.97 16.20
CA ASN A 176 16.62 24.58 15.93
C ASN A 176 17.19 23.65 17.03
N LEU A 177 16.34 22.76 17.52
CA LEU A 177 16.61 21.87 18.66
C LEU A 177 17.44 20.67 18.21
N THR A 178 18.53 20.36 18.92
CA THR A 178 19.32 19.17 18.61
C THR A 178 18.64 17.93 19.19
N ILE A 179 18.39 16.88 18.39
CA ILE A 179 17.68 15.69 18.84
C ILE A 179 18.59 14.47 18.70
N VAL A 180 18.73 13.67 19.77
CA VAL A 180 19.37 12.35 19.70
C VAL A 180 18.32 11.29 19.97
N LEU A 181 18.06 10.44 18.98
CA LEU A 181 17.05 9.40 19.04
C LEU A 181 17.70 8.03 19.15
N ILE A 182 17.30 7.28 20.18
CA ILE A 182 17.64 5.87 20.35
C ILE A 182 16.44 5.03 19.94
N THR A 183 16.66 4.09 19.03
CA THR A 183 15.61 3.20 18.56
C THR A 183 16.18 1.82 18.21
N HIS A 184 15.29 0.86 17.94
CA HIS A 184 15.62 -0.40 17.26
C HIS A 184 14.93 -0.48 15.89
N GLU A 185 14.13 0.53 15.54
CA GLU A 185 13.34 0.57 14.32
C GLU A 185 14.02 1.47 13.29
N MET A 186 14.48 0.89 12.18
CA MET A 186 15.09 1.67 11.10
C MET A 186 14.07 2.63 10.42
N HIS A 187 12.76 2.39 10.55
CA HIS A 187 11.73 3.23 9.91
C HIS A 187 11.76 4.63 10.52
N VAL A 188 11.93 4.68 11.84
CA VAL A 188 12.09 5.91 12.60
C VAL A 188 13.36 6.66 12.18
N VAL A 189 14.48 5.95 12.03
CA VAL A 189 15.75 6.53 11.56
C VAL A 189 15.57 7.14 10.17
N ARG A 190 15.00 6.37 9.24
CA ARG A 190 14.75 6.78 7.86
C ARG A 190 13.90 8.06 7.77
N LYS A 191 12.88 8.17 8.61
CA LYS A 191 11.87 9.24 8.53
C LYS A 191 12.40 10.59 9.02
N ILE A 192 13.17 10.64 10.10
CA ILE A 192 13.53 11.92 10.74
C ILE A 192 15.03 12.17 10.96
N CYS A 193 15.89 11.16 10.90
CA CYS A 193 17.32 11.36 11.18
C CYS A 193 18.09 11.81 9.93
N GLN A 194 19.11 12.64 10.10
CA GLN A 194 20.06 12.99 9.02
C GLN A 194 21.30 12.09 9.05
N ARG A 195 21.75 11.71 10.25
CA ARG A 195 22.87 10.78 10.48
C ARG A 195 22.46 9.69 11.44
N VAL A 196 23.09 8.53 11.34
CA VAL A 196 22.85 7.39 12.23
C VAL A 196 24.15 6.69 12.59
N ALA A 197 24.28 6.29 13.85
CA ALA A 197 25.26 5.31 14.33
C ALA A 197 24.58 3.96 14.59
N VAL A 198 25.11 2.91 13.99
CA VAL A 198 24.72 1.52 14.24
C VAL A 198 25.65 0.93 15.29
N MET A 199 25.04 0.35 16.33
CA MET A 199 25.73 -0.23 17.47
C MET A 199 25.56 -1.74 17.55
N GLU A 200 26.64 -2.41 17.91
CA GLU A 200 26.68 -3.83 18.22
C GLU A 200 27.71 -4.08 19.33
N ASN A 201 27.36 -4.91 20.31
CA ASN A 201 28.25 -5.31 21.42
C ASN A 201 28.96 -4.12 22.11
N GLY A 202 28.24 -3.01 22.32
CA GLY A 202 28.76 -1.83 23.01
C GLY A 202 29.66 -0.91 22.16
N ARG A 203 29.84 -1.20 20.87
CA ARG A 203 30.66 -0.41 19.93
C ARG A 203 29.81 0.19 18.83
N VAL A 204 30.24 1.33 18.29
CA VAL A 204 29.72 1.87 17.02
C VAL A 204 30.42 1.11 15.89
N VAL A 205 29.68 0.33 15.12
CA VAL A 205 30.22 -0.49 14.03
C VAL A 205 30.11 0.19 12.66
N GLU A 206 29.13 1.09 12.52
CA GLU A 206 28.93 1.88 11.31
C GLU A 206 28.31 3.22 11.67
N GLU A 207 28.73 4.29 10.99
CA GLU A 207 28.17 5.63 11.17
C GLU A 207 28.21 6.39 9.85
N GLY A 208 27.14 7.08 9.50
CA GLY A 208 27.11 7.90 8.30
C GLY A 208 25.80 8.67 8.11
N PRO A 209 25.69 9.41 7.00
CA PRO A 209 24.41 9.92 6.52
C PRO A 209 23.39 8.78 6.37
N VAL A 210 22.13 9.04 6.69
CA VAL A 210 21.07 8.01 6.60
C VAL A 210 20.95 7.49 5.17
N LEU A 211 21.06 8.35 4.15
CA LEU A 211 21.02 7.93 2.75
C LEU A 211 22.10 6.89 2.43
N ASP A 212 23.33 7.10 2.90
CA ASP A 212 24.46 6.20 2.63
C ASP A 212 24.29 4.86 3.37
N ILE A 213 23.83 4.89 4.62
CA ILE A 213 23.58 3.70 5.43
C ILE A 213 22.50 2.81 4.80
N PHE A 214 21.48 3.40 4.20
CA PHE A 214 20.41 2.65 3.53
C PHE A 214 20.79 2.16 2.13
N THR A 215 21.59 2.92 1.38
CA THR A 215 21.95 2.58 0.00
C THR A 215 23.20 1.69 -0.11
N HIS A 216 24.17 1.87 0.80
CA HIS A 216 25.48 1.20 0.78
C HIS A 216 25.91 0.68 2.17
N PRO A 217 25.09 -0.14 2.86
CA PRO A 217 25.43 -0.67 4.19
C PRO A 217 26.65 -1.58 4.15
N GLN A 218 27.69 -1.25 4.92
CA GLN A 218 28.95 -2.00 4.95
C GLN A 218 28.95 -3.13 5.97
N GLN A 219 28.31 -2.95 7.13
CA GLN A 219 28.34 -3.94 8.20
C GLN A 219 27.20 -4.97 8.09
N PRO A 220 27.44 -6.25 8.44
CA PRO A 220 26.42 -7.30 8.39
C PRO A 220 25.15 -6.99 9.22
N ILE A 221 25.33 -6.39 10.40
CA ILE A 221 24.21 -5.99 11.26
C ILE A 221 23.38 -4.87 10.62
N THR A 222 24.03 -3.90 9.99
CA THR A 222 23.37 -2.81 9.25
C THR A 222 22.58 -3.35 8.07
N GLN A 223 23.15 -4.27 7.30
CA GLN A 223 22.45 -4.95 6.20
C GLN A 223 21.19 -5.66 6.70
N THR A 224 21.26 -6.36 7.83
CA THR A 224 20.09 -7.02 8.45
C THR A 224 19.00 -6.02 8.81
N PHE A 225 19.36 -4.89 9.43
CA PHE A 225 18.41 -3.85 9.80
C PHE A 225 17.72 -3.20 8.60
N VAL A 226 18.46 -2.92 7.52
CA VAL A 226 17.90 -2.34 6.29
C VAL A 226 16.91 -3.31 5.62
N ARG A 227 17.21 -4.61 5.60
CA ARG A 227 16.31 -5.64 5.03
C ARG A 227 14.95 -5.74 5.72
N GLN A 228 14.85 -5.41 7.00
CA GLN A 228 13.62 -5.58 7.79
C GLN A 228 12.50 -4.57 7.42
N ILE A 229 12.77 -3.51 6.66
CA ILE A 229 11.83 -2.40 6.41
C ILE A 229 10.88 -2.59 5.22
N ALA A 230 10.69 -3.84 4.81
CA ALA A 230 9.83 -4.29 3.73
C ALA A 230 10.43 -4.06 2.33
N GLY A 231 10.64 -5.18 1.62
CA GLY A 231 10.85 -5.24 0.17
C GLY A 231 12.18 -4.73 -0.37
N GLN A 232 13.00 -4.05 0.45
CA GLN A 232 14.30 -3.54 0.02
C GLN A 232 15.32 -4.65 0.07
N SER A 233 15.75 -5.10 -1.10
CA SER A 233 16.91 -5.99 -1.17
C SER A 233 18.18 -5.14 -1.10
N THR A 234 19.19 -5.62 -0.40
CA THR A 234 20.49 -4.91 -0.39
C THR A 234 21.15 -4.98 -1.77
N PRO A 235 22.04 -4.04 -2.17
CA PRO A 235 22.74 -4.10 -3.46
C PRO A 235 23.45 -5.44 -3.71
N SER A 236 23.88 -6.09 -2.63
CA SER A 236 24.62 -7.35 -2.61
C SER A 236 23.75 -8.61 -2.61
N GLU A 237 22.42 -8.49 -2.49
CA GLU A 237 21.55 -9.66 -2.45
C GLU A 237 21.25 -10.20 -3.85
N PRO A 238 21.34 -11.52 -4.06
CA PRO A 238 20.88 -12.13 -5.29
C PRO A 238 19.37 -11.90 -5.45
N PHE A 239 18.95 -11.65 -6.69
CA PHE A 239 17.54 -11.49 -7.03
C PHE A 239 16.71 -12.66 -6.50
N ASN A 240 15.47 -12.39 -6.10
CA ASN A 240 14.53 -13.44 -5.73
C ASN A 240 14.45 -14.45 -6.90
N PRO A 241 14.76 -15.74 -6.68
CA PRO A 241 14.81 -16.73 -7.77
C PRO A 241 13.47 -16.86 -8.51
N LEU A 242 12.35 -16.55 -7.86
CA LEU A 242 11.02 -16.50 -8.49
C LEU A 242 10.90 -15.37 -9.53
N TRP A 243 11.65 -14.28 -9.38
CA TRP A 243 11.70 -13.18 -10.35
C TRP A 243 12.64 -13.47 -11.53
N VAL A 244 13.52 -14.46 -11.39
CA VAL A 244 14.56 -14.79 -12.38
C VAL A 244 14.16 -16.02 -13.21
N GLN A 245 13.34 -16.90 -12.66
CA GLN A 245 12.91 -18.14 -13.30
C GLN A 245 12.14 -17.84 -14.61
N GLY A 246 12.57 -18.45 -15.72
CA GLY A 246 11.90 -18.31 -17.02
C GLY A 246 12.26 -17.03 -17.80
N ILE A 247 13.02 -16.11 -17.21
CA ILE A 247 13.41 -14.86 -17.87
C ILE A 247 14.72 -15.05 -18.65
N SER A 248 14.65 -14.86 -19.97
CA SER A 248 15.85 -14.81 -20.83
C SER A 248 16.40 -13.38 -20.88
N GLY A 249 17.70 -13.21 -20.62
CA GLY A 249 18.37 -11.91 -20.67
C GLY A 249 19.30 -11.66 -19.49
N SER A 250 19.78 -10.41 -19.37
CA SER A 250 20.54 -9.94 -18.21
C SER A 250 19.61 -9.18 -17.28
N ILE A 251 19.58 -9.58 -16.01
CA ILE A 251 18.82 -8.88 -14.98
C ILE A 251 19.75 -7.87 -14.31
N LEU A 252 19.29 -6.63 -14.25
CA LEU A 252 20.01 -5.51 -13.65
C LEU A 252 19.24 -5.00 -12.44
N LYS A 253 19.99 -4.65 -11.39
CA LYS A 253 19.49 -3.93 -10.23
C LYS A 253 20.10 -2.53 -10.28
N LEU A 254 19.23 -1.54 -10.43
CA LEU A 254 19.61 -0.14 -10.51
C LEU A 254 19.21 0.53 -9.21
N ILE A 255 20.18 1.17 -8.57
CA ILE A 255 19.97 1.94 -7.35
C ILE A 255 20.24 3.40 -7.71
N PHE A 256 19.26 4.26 -7.48
CA PHE A 256 19.32 5.68 -7.79
C PHE A 256 19.44 6.45 -6.48
N PRO A 257 20.64 6.82 -6.01
CA PRO A 257 20.78 7.57 -4.77
C PRO A 257 20.40 9.05 -4.94
N GLY A 258 19.65 9.58 -3.99
CA GLY A 258 19.39 11.02 -3.84
C GLY A 258 18.64 11.67 -5.01
N GLY A 259 19.23 12.73 -5.57
CA GLY A 259 18.62 13.54 -6.63
C GLY A 259 18.47 12.80 -7.98
N GLU A 260 19.26 11.75 -8.22
CA GLU A 260 19.21 10.96 -9.46
C GLU A 260 17.93 10.15 -9.58
N ALA A 261 17.28 9.82 -8.46
CA ALA A 261 15.97 9.17 -8.45
C ALA A 261 14.86 10.00 -9.13
N ARG A 262 15.10 11.31 -9.34
CA ARG A 262 14.16 12.23 -10.01
C ARG A 262 14.50 12.46 -11.48
N GLN A 263 15.58 11.89 -11.99
CA GLN A 263 15.99 12.05 -13.38
C GLN A 263 15.43 10.91 -14.24
N PRO A 264 15.11 11.17 -15.53
CA PRO A 264 14.56 10.16 -16.44
C PRO A 264 15.64 9.21 -16.99
N VAL A 265 16.55 8.72 -16.14
CA VAL A 265 17.73 7.93 -16.52
C VAL A 265 17.35 6.71 -17.37
N ILE A 266 16.25 6.03 -17.02
CA ILE A 266 15.74 4.88 -17.77
C ILE A 266 15.33 5.27 -19.19
N ALA A 267 14.61 6.38 -19.35
CA ALA A 267 14.17 6.86 -20.65
C ALA A 267 15.38 7.24 -21.52
N ASP A 268 16.37 7.91 -20.94
CA ASP A 268 17.60 8.29 -21.64
C ASP A 268 18.39 7.06 -22.09
N VAL A 269 18.50 6.02 -21.26
CA VAL A 269 19.17 4.77 -21.62
C VAL A 269 18.44 4.05 -22.77
N ILE A 270 17.10 3.98 -22.71
CA ILE A 270 16.29 3.37 -23.77
C ILE A 270 16.49 4.12 -25.10
N GLN A 271 16.47 5.45 -25.08
CA GLN A 271 16.59 6.27 -26.29
C GLN A 271 18.00 6.25 -26.90
N HIS A 272 19.05 6.42 -26.08
CA HIS A 272 20.43 6.53 -26.58
C HIS A 272 21.01 5.18 -27.00
N PHE A 273 20.68 4.10 -26.29
CA PHE A 273 21.26 2.78 -26.54
C PHE A 273 20.32 1.83 -27.28
N ASN A 274 19.09 2.26 -27.57
CA ASN A 274 18.05 1.48 -28.25
C ASN A 274 17.88 0.08 -27.62
N VAL A 275 17.86 0.04 -26.28
CA VAL A 275 17.71 -1.18 -25.48
C VAL A 275 16.27 -1.30 -25.00
N ALA A 276 15.74 -2.53 -25.04
CA ALA A 276 14.46 -2.85 -24.43
C ALA A 276 14.69 -3.27 -22.98
N LEU A 277 14.28 -2.42 -22.03
CA LEU A 277 14.34 -2.68 -20.60
C LEU A 277 12.93 -2.99 -20.09
N ASN A 278 12.74 -4.18 -19.53
CA ASN A 278 11.50 -4.56 -18.86
C ASN A 278 11.64 -4.33 -17.35
N ILE A 279 10.72 -3.60 -16.72
CA ILE A 279 10.75 -3.36 -15.26
C ILE A 279 10.08 -4.55 -14.56
N LEU A 280 10.82 -5.26 -13.71
CA LEU A 280 10.35 -6.41 -12.93
C LEU A 280 9.87 -5.98 -11.54
N HIS A 281 10.59 -5.03 -10.94
CA HIS A 281 10.27 -4.46 -9.64
C HIS A 281 10.77 -3.02 -9.60
N GLY A 282 10.01 -2.14 -8.94
CA GLY A 282 10.37 -0.74 -8.76
C GLY A 282 9.87 -0.23 -7.43
N ASN A 283 10.73 0.39 -6.64
CA ASN A 283 10.36 1.06 -5.40
C ASN A 283 11.13 2.38 -5.28
N ILE A 284 10.46 3.44 -4.80
CA ILE A 284 11.10 4.71 -4.47
C ILE A 284 10.85 4.98 -3.00
N THR A 285 11.93 5.08 -2.24
CA THR A 285 11.87 5.34 -0.80
C THR A 285 12.38 6.75 -0.53
N GLN A 286 11.66 7.50 0.32
CA GLN A 286 12.09 8.82 0.75
C GLN A 286 12.80 8.78 2.11
N THR A 287 13.82 9.62 2.24
CA THR A 287 14.54 9.97 3.47
C THR A 287 14.52 11.49 3.62
N VAL A 288 14.99 12.02 4.75
CA VAL A 288 15.07 13.48 4.98
C VAL A 288 15.94 14.18 3.92
N ASP A 289 17.06 13.57 3.52
CA ASP A 289 18.08 14.18 2.66
C ASP A 289 17.97 13.75 1.18
N GLY A 290 16.96 12.98 0.81
CA GLY A 290 16.75 12.54 -0.57
C GLY A 290 15.88 11.31 -0.72
N ALA A 291 15.48 11.03 -1.95
CA ALA A 291 14.85 9.76 -2.31
C ALA A 291 15.92 8.79 -2.81
N PHE A 292 15.70 7.49 -2.68
CA PHE A 292 16.43 6.52 -3.48
C PHE A 292 15.47 5.54 -4.13
N GLY A 293 15.78 5.17 -5.37
CA GLY A 293 15.01 4.23 -6.16
C GLY A 293 15.73 2.89 -6.26
N GLU A 294 15.01 1.79 -6.16
CA GLU A 294 15.46 0.46 -6.56
C GLU A 294 14.64 0.02 -7.77
N LEU A 295 15.31 -0.38 -8.85
CA LEU A 295 14.67 -0.93 -10.04
C LEU A 295 15.36 -2.24 -10.44
N ALA A 296 14.60 -3.32 -10.49
CA ALA A 296 15.03 -4.56 -11.11
C ALA A 296 14.48 -4.62 -12.54
N GLY A 297 15.32 -4.86 -13.54
CA GLY A 297 14.87 -4.93 -14.93
C GLY A 297 15.59 -5.98 -15.77
N ASN A 298 14.92 -6.46 -16.81
CA ASN A 298 15.47 -7.43 -17.77
C ASN A 298 15.83 -6.76 -19.10
N LEU A 299 17.05 -6.99 -19.58
CA LEU A 299 17.51 -6.67 -20.92
C LEU A 299 17.31 -7.86 -21.86
N LEU A 300 16.45 -7.71 -22.85
CA LEU A 300 16.15 -8.77 -23.82
C LEU A 300 17.33 -9.03 -24.77
N GLN A 301 17.71 -10.30 -24.89
CA GLN A 301 19.00 -10.74 -25.46
C GLN A 301 19.09 -10.74 -26.99
N ASN A 302 17.99 -10.76 -27.75
CA ASN A 302 18.08 -10.98 -29.21
C ASN A 302 18.23 -9.69 -30.01
N ARG A 303 19.32 -8.95 -29.71
CA ARG A 303 19.70 -7.70 -30.36
C ARG A 303 19.78 -7.85 -31.87
N LEU A 304 20.22 -9.00 -32.38
CA LEU A 304 20.44 -9.22 -33.81
C LEU A 304 19.13 -9.30 -34.58
N VAL A 305 18.18 -10.15 -34.15
CA VAL A 305 16.88 -10.27 -34.84
C VAL A 305 16.10 -8.96 -34.77
N TYR A 306 16.05 -8.33 -33.59
CA TYR A 306 15.36 -7.06 -33.43
C TYR A 306 15.99 -5.95 -34.29
N SER A 307 17.32 -5.84 -34.32
CA SER A 307 18.01 -4.82 -35.12
C SER A 307 17.85 -5.05 -36.62
N VAL A 308 17.91 -6.30 -37.08
CA VAL A 308 17.74 -6.65 -38.50
C VAL A 308 16.31 -6.39 -38.96
N VAL A 309 15.30 -6.85 -38.20
CA VAL A 309 13.89 -6.65 -38.54
C VAL A 309 13.53 -5.16 -38.50
N THR A 310 13.95 -4.44 -37.44
CA THR A 310 13.70 -2.99 -37.33
C THR A 310 14.41 -2.20 -38.41
N GLY A 311 15.66 -2.56 -38.74
CA GLY A 311 16.42 -1.95 -39.82
C GLY A 311 15.73 -2.13 -41.18
N LEU A 312 15.31 -3.35 -41.51
CA LEU A 312 14.56 -3.64 -42.73
C LEU A 312 13.24 -2.84 -42.79
N VAL A 313 12.45 -2.85 -41.71
CA VAL A 313 11.17 -2.14 -41.65
C VAL A 313 11.36 -0.63 -41.86
N ASN A 314 12.35 -0.04 -41.20
CA ASN A 314 12.61 1.39 -41.32
C ASN A 314 13.08 1.78 -42.72
N VAL A 315 13.95 1.00 -43.35
CA VAL A 315 14.42 1.26 -44.72
C VAL A 315 13.25 1.28 -45.70
N PHE A 316 12.37 0.27 -45.68
CA PHE A 316 11.25 0.21 -46.61
C PHE A 316 10.17 1.27 -46.31
N ARG A 317 9.99 1.67 -45.04
CA ARG A 317 9.04 2.74 -44.68
C ARG A 317 9.52 4.14 -45.13
N SER A 318 10.82 4.35 -45.18
CA SER A 318 11.42 5.66 -45.51
C SER A 318 11.53 5.91 -47.01
N ILE A 319 11.37 4.90 -47.86
CA ILE A 319 11.43 5.05 -49.32
C ILE A 319 10.05 5.50 -49.83
N PRO A 320 9.93 6.69 -50.47
CA PRO A 320 8.70 7.10 -51.13
C PRO A 320 8.20 6.02 -52.10
N PHE A 321 6.91 5.70 -52.07
CA PHE A 321 6.35 4.56 -52.80
C PHE A 321 6.63 4.59 -54.32
N ILE A 322 6.67 5.78 -54.93
CA ILE A 322 7.05 5.94 -56.34
C ILE A 322 8.50 5.50 -56.63
N ILE A 323 9.43 5.78 -55.70
CA ILE A 323 10.83 5.35 -55.80
C ILE A 323 10.91 3.83 -55.59
N LEU A 324 10.11 3.29 -54.68
CA LEU A 324 10.02 1.85 -54.44
C LEU A 324 9.56 1.08 -55.71
N ILE A 325 8.56 1.62 -56.44
CA ILE A 325 8.14 1.06 -57.73
C ILE A 325 9.31 1.00 -58.72
N VAL A 326 10.03 2.13 -58.88
CA VAL A 326 11.16 2.23 -59.82
C VAL A 326 12.27 1.24 -59.46
N LEU A 327 12.60 1.15 -58.17
CA LEU A 327 13.64 0.25 -57.65
C LEU A 327 13.29 -1.23 -57.89
N LEU A 328 12.00 -1.57 -57.87
CA LEU A 328 11.53 -2.95 -58.06
C LEU A 328 11.30 -3.33 -59.53
N ILE A 329 11.40 -2.43 -60.51
CA ILE A 329 11.20 -2.74 -61.95
C ILE A 329 11.90 -4.03 -62.43
N PRO A 330 13.21 -4.27 -62.19
CA PRO A 330 13.87 -5.48 -62.66
C PRO A 330 13.33 -6.75 -61.99
N PHE A 331 12.96 -6.64 -60.70
CA PHE A 331 12.34 -7.73 -59.95
C PHE A 331 10.91 -8.01 -60.43
N THR A 332 10.09 -6.97 -60.59
CA THR A 332 8.73 -7.03 -61.13
C THR A 332 8.71 -7.64 -62.53
N LYS A 333 9.62 -7.23 -63.42
CA LYS A 333 9.73 -7.79 -64.77
C LYS A 333 10.07 -9.28 -64.75
N THR A 334 10.91 -9.71 -63.81
CA THR A 334 11.30 -11.13 -63.66
C THR A 334 10.16 -11.96 -63.09
N LEU A 335 9.41 -11.42 -62.12
CA LEU A 335 8.33 -12.12 -61.43
C LEU A 335 7.03 -12.20 -62.25
N VAL A 336 6.67 -11.10 -62.92
CA VAL A 336 5.35 -10.90 -63.54
C VAL A 336 5.42 -10.82 -65.08
N GLY A 337 6.61 -10.66 -65.65
CA GLY A 337 6.81 -10.57 -67.10
C GLY A 337 6.45 -9.21 -67.72
N THR A 338 5.89 -8.28 -66.95
CA THR A 338 5.47 -6.93 -67.39
C THR A 338 5.87 -5.87 -66.37
N ILE A 339 6.10 -4.65 -66.85
CA ILE A 339 6.40 -3.44 -66.04
C ILE A 339 5.20 -2.49 -65.93
N LEU A 340 4.10 -2.78 -66.62
CA LEU A 340 2.87 -1.99 -66.64
C LEU A 340 1.67 -2.85 -66.24
N GLY A 341 0.63 -2.20 -65.71
CA GLY A 341 -0.64 -2.85 -65.35
C GLY A 341 -0.74 -3.24 -63.88
N THR A 342 -1.92 -3.75 -63.49
CA THR A 342 -2.25 -4.13 -62.11
C THR A 342 -1.24 -5.12 -61.52
N ASN A 343 -0.86 -6.13 -62.30
CA ASN A 343 0.07 -7.16 -61.84
C ASN A 343 1.48 -6.60 -61.58
N ALA A 344 1.89 -5.54 -62.29
CA ALA A 344 3.19 -4.88 -62.08
C ALA A 344 3.23 -4.02 -60.80
N ALA A 345 2.08 -3.59 -60.30
CA ALA A 345 1.98 -2.82 -59.06
C ALA A 345 2.02 -3.70 -57.80
N LEU A 346 1.60 -4.97 -57.89
CA LEU A 346 1.50 -5.89 -56.75
C LEU A 346 2.82 -6.06 -55.97
N PRO A 347 4.00 -6.28 -56.59
CA PRO A 347 5.24 -6.43 -55.84
C PRO A 347 5.58 -5.21 -55.00
N ALA A 348 5.40 -4.00 -55.54
CA ALA A 348 5.66 -2.76 -54.80
C ALA A 348 4.66 -2.55 -53.65
N LEU A 349 3.38 -2.85 -53.88
CA LEU A 349 2.34 -2.78 -52.84
C LEU A 349 2.64 -3.74 -51.68
N ILE A 350 3.02 -4.99 -51.98
CA ILE A 350 3.36 -6.00 -50.97
C ILE A 350 4.61 -5.57 -50.19
N VAL A 351 5.69 -5.17 -50.88
CA VAL A 351 6.95 -4.77 -50.23
C VAL A 351 6.78 -3.49 -49.41
N GLY A 352 5.94 -2.56 -49.84
CA GLY A 352 5.64 -1.33 -49.11
C GLY A 352 4.72 -1.52 -47.90
N ALA A 353 3.79 -2.48 -47.93
CA ALA A 353 2.82 -2.72 -46.87
C ALA A 353 3.25 -3.79 -45.85
N ALA A 354 3.97 -4.83 -46.27
CA ALA A 354 4.35 -5.96 -45.41
C ALA A 354 5.15 -5.54 -44.16
N PRO A 355 6.13 -4.62 -44.23
CA PRO A 355 6.88 -4.21 -43.05
C PRO A 355 6.02 -3.47 -42.01
N PHE A 356 5.03 -2.70 -42.49
CA PHE A 356 4.11 -1.97 -41.63
C PHE A 356 3.18 -2.93 -40.88
N TYR A 357 2.60 -3.90 -41.61
CA TYR A 357 1.77 -4.94 -41.00
C TYR A 357 2.56 -5.81 -40.03
N ALA A 358 3.78 -6.23 -40.41
CA ALA A 358 4.65 -7.03 -39.56
C ALA A 358 4.95 -6.34 -38.22
N ARG A 359 5.15 -5.02 -38.21
CA ARG A 359 5.38 -4.26 -36.97
C ARG A 359 4.13 -4.22 -36.09
N LEU A 360 2.95 -4.05 -36.68
CA LEU A 360 1.69 -4.04 -35.92
C LEU A 360 1.39 -5.41 -35.32
N VAL A 361 1.65 -6.49 -36.06
CA VAL A 361 1.57 -7.88 -35.57
C VAL A 361 2.55 -8.10 -34.42
N GLU A 362 3.78 -7.60 -34.52
CA GLU A 362 4.78 -7.71 -33.46
C GLU A 362 4.32 -7.03 -32.16
N ILE A 363 3.77 -5.81 -32.25
CA ILE A 363 3.27 -5.06 -31.09
C ILE A 363 2.10 -5.81 -30.46
N ALA A 364 1.11 -6.20 -31.27
CA ALA A 364 -0.08 -6.92 -30.82
C ALA A 364 0.26 -8.22 -30.07
N LEU A 365 1.24 -8.99 -30.56
CA LEU A 365 1.68 -10.23 -29.91
C LEU A 365 2.49 -9.98 -28.63
N ARG A 366 3.16 -8.82 -28.49
CA ARG A 366 3.94 -8.47 -27.29
C ARG A 366 3.08 -7.94 -26.15
N GLU A 367 1.89 -7.41 -26.45
CA GLU A 367 0.94 -6.90 -25.46
C GLU A 367 0.19 -8.02 -24.72
N VAL A 368 0.22 -9.27 -25.24
CA VAL A 368 -0.39 -10.42 -24.57
C VAL A 368 0.29 -10.68 -23.22
N ASP A 369 -0.54 -10.83 -22.18
CA ASP A 369 -0.10 -11.07 -20.81
C ASP A 369 0.80 -12.32 -20.69
N LYS A 370 1.94 -12.15 -20.01
CA LYS A 370 2.93 -13.22 -19.85
C LYS A 370 2.48 -14.33 -18.90
N GLY A 371 1.69 -14.01 -17.88
CA GLY A 371 1.08 -14.97 -16.97
C GLY A 371 0.15 -15.95 -17.70
N VAL A 372 -0.62 -15.47 -18.69
CA VAL A 372 -1.45 -16.35 -19.54
C VAL A 372 -0.58 -17.30 -20.38
N ILE A 373 0.54 -16.82 -20.91
CA ILE A 373 1.51 -17.63 -21.67
C ILE A 373 2.15 -18.70 -20.76
N GLU A 374 2.53 -18.33 -19.54
CA GLU A 374 3.14 -19.23 -18.57
C GLU A 374 2.15 -20.29 -18.05
N ALA A 375 0.92 -19.89 -17.74
CA ALA A 375 -0.16 -20.81 -17.37
C ALA A 375 -0.45 -21.82 -18.48
N THR A 376 -0.46 -21.38 -19.74
CA THR A 376 -0.69 -22.27 -20.88
C THR A 376 0.49 -23.25 -21.06
N ARG A 377 1.73 -22.80 -20.85
CA ARG A 377 2.91 -23.67 -20.91
C ARG A 377 2.97 -24.68 -19.77
N SER A 378 2.59 -24.29 -18.55
CA SER A 378 2.55 -25.19 -17.39
C SER A 378 1.51 -26.31 -17.56
N MET A 379 0.46 -26.07 -18.35
CA MET A 379 -0.51 -27.08 -18.81
C MET A 379 0.04 -28.04 -19.88
N GLY A 380 1.31 -27.93 -20.28
CA GLY A 380 1.94 -28.80 -21.28
C GLY A 380 1.63 -28.42 -22.74
N ALA A 381 1.16 -27.19 -22.99
CA ALA A 381 0.87 -26.74 -24.35
C ALA A 381 2.14 -26.62 -25.21
N LYS A 382 2.09 -27.18 -26.43
CA LYS A 382 3.14 -27.02 -27.44
C LYS A 382 3.12 -25.59 -28.01
N THR A 383 4.24 -25.13 -28.56
CA THR A 383 4.38 -23.79 -29.18
C THR A 383 3.31 -23.49 -30.22
N HIS A 384 2.93 -24.47 -31.04
CA HIS A 384 1.82 -24.33 -31.98
C HIS A 384 0.50 -24.01 -31.27
N THR A 385 0.17 -24.75 -30.21
CA THR A 385 -1.05 -24.53 -29.43
C THR A 385 -1.03 -23.15 -28.78
N LEU A 386 0.11 -22.73 -28.25
CA LEU A 386 0.29 -21.39 -27.68
C LEU A 386 0.06 -20.29 -28.73
N ILE A 387 0.61 -20.44 -29.94
CA ILE A 387 0.45 -19.44 -31.00
C ILE A 387 -1.01 -19.36 -31.45
N PHE A 388 -1.61 -20.49 -31.83
CA PHE A 388 -2.93 -20.49 -32.47
C PHE A 388 -4.12 -20.43 -31.51
N ARG A 389 -3.97 -20.88 -30.25
CA ARG A 389 -5.06 -20.88 -29.28
C ARG A 389 -4.95 -19.84 -28.17
N VAL A 390 -3.82 -19.15 -28.04
CA VAL A 390 -3.62 -18.13 -27.01
C VAL A 390 -3.16 -16.82 -27.64
N LEU A 391 -1.97 -16.78 -28.23
CA LEU A 391 -1.40 -15.53 -28.73
C LEU A 391 -2.26 -14.87 -29.82
N LEU A 392 -2.66 -15.62 -30.86
CA LEU A 392 -3.48 -15.06 -31.95
C LEU A 392 -4.90 -14.65 -31.50
N PRO A 393 -5.63 -15.45 -30.71
CA PRO A 393 -6.92 -15.02 -30.16
C PRO A 393 -6.82 -13.80 -29.23
N GLU A 394 -5.89 -13.79 -28.28
CA GLU A 394 -5.74 -12.69 -27.32
C GLU A 394 -5.28 -11.39 -28.00
N SER A 395 -4.42 -11.49 -29.01
CA SER A 395 -3.99 -10.32 -29.80
C SER A 395 -4.95 -9.97 -30.94
N SER A 396 -6.03 -10.72 -31.15
CA SER A 396 -6.93 -10.54 -32.30
C SER A 396 -7.49 -9.12 -32.45
N PRO A 397 -7.85 -8.38 -31.38
CA PRO A 397 -8.33 -7.00 -31.53
C PRO A 397 -7.25 -6.07 -32.12
N ALA A 398 -6.02 -6.20 -31.62
CA ALA A 398 -4.88 -5.42 -32.10
C ALA A 398 -4.45 -5.84 -33.52
N LEU A 399 -4.55 -7.14 -33.86
CA LEU A 399 -4.30 -7.64 -35.21
C LEU A 399 -5.31 -7.13 -36.24
N VAL A 400 -6.60 -7.10 -35.89
CA VAL A 400 -7.67 -6.55 -36.73
C VAL A 400 -7.50 -5.04 -36.92
N SER A 401 -7.16 -4.32 -35.86
CA SER A 401 -6.80 -2.90 -35.93
C SER A 401 -5.62 -2.69 -36.88
N GLY A 402 -4.55 -3.47 -36.71
CA GLY A 402 -3.35 -3.34 -37.55
C GLY A 402 -3.58 -3.68 -39.03
N MET A 403 -4.46 -4.66 -39.31
CA MET A 403 -4.89 -4.98 -40.68
C MET A 403 -5.63 -3.81 -41.32
N THR A 404 -6.46 -3.12 -40.53
CA THR A 404 -7.24 -1.98 -41.02
C THR A 404 -6.35 -0.78 -41.37
N VAL A 405 -5.36 -0.46 -40.53
CA VAL A 405 -4.38 0.61 -40.85
C VAL A 405 -3.55 0.24 -42.08
N THR A 406 -3.22 -1.04 -42.26
CA THR A 406 -2.50 -1.52 -43.46
C THR A 406 -3.35 -1.37 -44.72
N LEU A 407 -4.65 -1.69 -44.66
CA LEU A 407 -5.59 -1.48 -45.76
C LEU A 407 -5.71 0.00 -46.14
N ILE A 408 -5.76 0.88 -45.14
CA ILE A 408 -5.77 2.33 -45.34
C ILE A 408 -4.50 2.81 -46.06
N ALA A 409 -3.32 2.31 -45.66
CA ALA A 409 -2.06 2.62 -46.33
C ALA A 409 -2.04 2.10 -47.79
N LEU A 410 -2.58 0.91 -48.05
CA LEU A 410 -2.68 0.33 -49.39
C LEU A 410 -3.57 1.14 -50.33
N VAL A 411 -4.64 1.76 -49.84
CA VAL A 411 -5.49 2.68 -50.63
C VAL A 411 -4.69 3.92 -51.06
N SER A 412 -3.81 4.43 -50.19
CA SER A 412 -2.94 5.56 -50.52
C SER A 412 -1.88 5.19 -51.56
N TYR A 413 -1.32 3.98 -51.47
CA TYR A 413 -0.37 3.46 -52.45
C TYR A 413 -1.00 3.09 -53.79
N SER A 414 -2.25 2.62 -53.80
CA SER A 414 -2.97 2.28 -55.04
C SER A 414 -3.26 3.52 -55.90
N ALA A 415 -3.49 4.68 -55.27
CA ALA A 415 -3.60 5.96 -55.96
C ALA A 415 -2.30 6.29 -56.74
N MET A 416 -1.13 6.04 -56.13
CA MET A 416 0.17 6.23 -56.78
C MET A 416 0.47 5.15 -57.83
N ALA A 417 -0.01 3.92 -57.66
CA ALA A 417 0.13 2.84 -58.64
C ALA A 417 -0.58 3.15 -59.97
N GLY A 418 -1.57 4.05 -59.97
CA GLY A 418 -2.19 4.56 -61.20
C GLY A 418 -1.19 5.18 -62.19
N VAL A 419 -0.06 5.71 -61.71
CA VAL A 419 1.00 6.32 -62.55
C VAL A 419 1.68 5.29 -63.47
N ILE A 420 1.70 4.00 -63.10
CA ILE A 420 2.29 2.92 -63.90
C ILE A 420 1.24 2.10 -64.66
N GLY A 421 0.04 2.66 -64.85
CA GLY A 421 -1.03 2.03 -65.62
C GLY A 421 -1.74 0.89 -64.88
N ALA A 422 -1.70 0.86 -63.54
CA ALA A 422 -2.45 -0.12 -62.75
C ALA A 422 -3.98 0.09 -62.81
N GLY A 423 -4.47 1.13 -63.49
CA GLY A 423 -5.89 1.42 -63.63
C GLY A 423 -6.54 2.00 -62.36
N GLY A 424 -7.87 1.96 -62.29
CA GLY A 424 -8.64 2.39 -61.12
C GLY A 424 -8.72 3.92 -60.91
N LEU A 425 -9.17 4.32 -59.72
CA LEU A 425 -9.41 5.73 -59.36
C LEU A 425 -8.14 6.59 -59.39
N GLY A 426 -6.96 6.01 -59.09
CA GLY A 426 -5.68 6.72 -59.19
C GLY A 426 -5.30 7.04 -60.63
N ASN A 427 -5.50 6.09 -61.55
CA ASN A 427 -5.30 6.30 -62.98
C ASN A 427 -6.28 7.35 -63.54
N LEU A 428 -7.54 7.31 -63.12
CA LEU A 428 -8.56 8.29 -63.48
C LEU A 428 -8.19 9.70 -62.98
N ALA A 429 -7.78 9.82 -61.72
CA ALA A 429 -7.37 11.10 -61.13
C ALA A 429 -6.14 11.70 -61.83
N TYR A 430 -5.16 10.86 -62.18
CA TYR A 430 -3.87 11.29 -62.72
C TYR A 430 -3.81 11.40 -64.24
N LEU A 431 -4.09 10.31 -64.99
CA LEU A 431 -3.96 10.31 -66.45
C LEU A 431 -5.13 11.00 -67.14
N GLU A 432 -6.36 10.75 -66.69
CA GLU A 432 -7.58 11.29 -67.31
C GLU A 432 -7.96 12.67 -66.77
N GLY A 433 -7.66 12.92 -65.50
CA GLY A 433 -7.86 14.21 -64.83
C GLY A 433 -6.65 15.14 -64.98
N PHE A 434 -5.62 14.93 -64.16
CA PHE A 434 -4.51 15.88 -64.00
C PHE A 434 -3.69 16.09 -65.28
N GLN A 435 -3.27 15.02 -65.96
CA GLN A 435 -2.45 15.13 -67.18
C GLN A 435 -3.21 15.73 -68.37
N ARG A 436 -4.53 15.51 -68.45
CA ARG A 436 -5.40 16.08 -69.49
C ARG A 436 -6.02 17.42 -69.08
N ASN A 437 -5.68 17.94 -67.91
CA ASN A 437 -6.19 19.19 -67.34
C ASN A 437 -7.72 19.22 -67.14
N HIS A 438 -8.33 18.05 -66.91
CA HIS A 438 -9.75 17.91 -66.55
C HIS A 438 -9.92 17.94 -65.02
N ASN A 439 -9.99 19.16 -64.48
CA ASN A 439 -10.04 19.40 -63.03
C ASN A 439 -11.27 18.78 -62.34
N ASP A 440 -12.39 18.68 -63.05
CA ASP A 440 -13.63 18.03 -62.63
C ASP A 440 -13.43 16.52 -62.37
N VAL A 441 -12.77 15.83 -63.30
CA VAL A 441 -12.45 14.40 -63.18
C VAL A 441 -11.48 14.16 -62.03
N THR A 442 -10.45 15.00 -61.87
CA THR A 442 -9.53 14.92 -60.73
C THR A 442 -10.25 15.11 -59.39
N LEU A 443 -11.16 16.09 -59.29
CA LEU A 443 -11.90 16.37 -58.07
C LEU A 443 -12.79 15.19 -57.68
N VAL A 444 -13.58 14.67 -58.63
CA VAL A 444 -14.50 13.54 -58.39
C VAL A 444 -13.72 12.28 -58.00
N ALA A 445 -12.63 11.97 -58.69
CA ALA A 445 -11.80 10.81 -58.36
C ALA A 445 -11.17 10.94 -56.97
N THR A 446 -10.65 12.13 -56.61
CA THR A 446 -10.03 12.39 -55.31
C THR A 446 -11.05 12.34 -54.17
N ALA A 447 -12.23 12.95 -54.34
CA ALA A 447 -13.32 12.89 -53.37
C ALA A 447 -13.80 11.44 -53.15
N THR A 448 -13.86 10.64 -54.21
CA THR A 448 -14.23 9.23 -54.11
C THR A 448 -13.20 8.43 -53.31
N ILE A 449 -11.91 8.65 -53.54
CA ILE A 449 -10.82 8.01 -52.78
C ILE A 449 -10.90 8.40 -51.29
N LEU A 450 -11.13 9.68 -50.99
CA LEU A 450 -11.30 10.17 -49.62
C LEU A 450 -12.53 9.58 -48.92
N ALA A 451 -13.65 9.41 -49.64
CA ALA A 451 -14.85 8.77 -49.10
C ALA A 451 -14.60 7.30 -48.76
N ILE A 452 -13.92 6.55 -49.64
CA ILE A 452 -13.52 5.15 -49.37
C ILE A 452 -12.60 5.09 -48.16
N PHE A 453 -11.63 6.00 -48.06
CA PHE A 453 -10.75 6.11 -46.90
C PHE A 453 -11.54 6.37 -45.60
N MET A 454 -12.46 7.34 -45.60
CA MET A 454 -13.28 7.65 -44.42
C MET A 454 -14.19 6.48 -44.01
N MET A 455 -14.78 5.77 -44.97
CA MET A 455 -15.59 4.57 -44.68
C MET A 455 -14.78 3.46 -44.04
N LEU A 456 -13.56 3.20 -44.54
CA LEU A 456 -12.66 2.21 -43.95
C LEU A 456 -12.18 2.62 -42.55
N ALA A 457 -11.87 3.91 -42.35
CA ALA A 457 -11.51 4.45 -41.05
C ALA A 457 -12.67 4.37 -40.05
N LEU A 458 -13.91 4.67 -40.47
CA LEU A 458 -15.09 4.58 -39.61
C LEU A 458 -15.44 3.14 -39.24
N ALA A 459 -15.33 2.21 -40.20
CA ALA A 459 -15.48 0.77 -39.95
C ALA A 459 -14.45 0.24 -38.94
N SER A 460 -13.25 0.84 -38.91
CA SER A 460 -12.21 0.52 -37.91
C SER A 460 -12.61 0.99 -36.50
N LEU A 461 -13.20 2.18 -36.38
CA LEU A 461 -13.66 2.73 -35.11
C LEU A 461 -14.85 1.93 -34.55
N THR A 462 -15.78 1.51 -35.42
CA THR A 462 -16.92 0.68 -35.02
C THR A 462 -16.51 -0.73 -34.64
N ALA A 463 -15.53 -1.34 -35.31
CA ALA A 463 -14.97 -2.63 -34.91
C ALA A 463 -14.29 -2.58 -33.53
N LEU A 464 -13.66 -1.46 -33.16
CA LEU A 464 -13.14 -1.20 -31.81
C LEU A 464 -14.24 -1.06 -30.75
N SER A 465 -15.38 -0.46 -31.11
CA SER A 465 -16.49 -0.21 -30.17
C SER A 465 -17.46 -1.39 -30.04
N LEU A 466 -17.55 -2.26 -31.05
CA LEU A 466 -18.34 -3.50 -31.00
C LEU A 466 -17.75 -4.59 -30.09
N HIS A 467 -16.46 -4.52 -29.76
CA HIS A 467 -15.82 -5.41 -28.78
C HIS A 467 -15.80 -4.85 -27.34
N ALA A 468 -16.28 -3.62 -27.13
CA ALA A 468 -16.39 -3.01 -25.80
C ALA A 468 -17.67 -3.43 -25.06
N ASN A 469 -18.58 -4.19 -25.69
CA ASN A 469 -19.64 -4.88 -24.98
C ASN A 469 -19.16 -6.26 -24.52
N ALA A 470 -18.13 -6.25 -23.66
CA ALA A 470 -17.93 -7.33 -22.70
C ALA A 470 -18.96 -7.15 -21.57
N ALA A 471 -19.35 -8.23 -20.90
CA ALA A 471 -20.31 -8.21 -19.81
C ALA A 471 -20.05 -7.05 -18.82
N GLU A 472 -21.10 -6.43 -18.28
CA GLU A 472 -20.96 -5.40 -17.24
C GLU A 472 -20.08 -5.95 -16.11
N LYS A 473 -18.89 -5.37 -15.98
CA LYS A 473 -17.90 -5.77 -14.98
C LYS A 473 -18.30 -5.17 -13.64
N LEU A 474 -18.52 -6.01 -12.64
CA LEU A 474 -18.82 -5.60 -11.28
C LEU A 474 -17.52 -5.49 -10.49
N ILE A 475 -17.18 -4.30 -10.01
CA ILE A 475 -15.96 -4.05 -9.24
C ILE A 475 -16.29 -3.94 -7.76
N VAL A 476 -15.81 -4.88 -6.95
CA VAL A 476 -16.05 -4.90 -5.50
C VAL A 476 -14.76 -4.62 -4.74
N GLY A 477 -14.77 -3.57 -3.93
CA GLY A 477 -13.73 -3.28 -2.97
C GLY A 477 -13.82 -4.16 -1.73
N ALA A 478 -12.71 -4.76 -1.30
CA ALA A 478 -12.70 -5.68 -0.16
C ALA A 478 -11.37 -5.64 0.60
N SER A 479 -11.36 -6.02 1.87
CA SER A 479 -10.09 -6.34 2.55
C SER A 479 -9.57 -7.72 2.14
N ASN A 480 -8.26 -7.96 2.31
CA ASN A 480 -7.63 -9.22 1.91
C ASN A 480 -8.30 -10.47 2.51
N VAL A 481 -8.53 -10.46 3.82
CA VAL A 481 -9.10 -11.60 4.56
C VAL A 481 -10.13 -11.06 5.55
N PRO A 482 -11.34 -11.66 5.65
CA PRO A 482 -11.83 -12.78 4.83
C PRO A 482 -12.48 -12.36 3.50
N HIS A 483 -12.72 -11.06 3.31
CA HIS A 483 -13.64 -10.53 2.30
C HIS A 483 -13.25 -10.86 0.86
N ALA A 484 -12.01 -10.59 0.45
CA ALA A 484 -11.54 -10.90 -0.89
C ALA A 484 -11.50 -12.41 -1.15
N GLU A 485 -11.10 -13.23 -0.16
CA GLU A 485 -11.14 -14.69 -0.31
C GLU A 485 -12.58 -15.22 -0.53
N ILE A 486 -13.56 -14.67 0.19
CA ILE A 486 -14.98 -15.03 0.00
C ILE A 486 -15.44 -14.62 -1.41
N LEU A 487 -15.06 -13.43 -1.88
CA LEU A 487 -15.38 -12.96 -3.23
C LEU A 487 -14.73 -13.81 -4.32
N GLU A 488 -13.49 -14.26 -4.12
CA GLU A 488 -12.81 -15.18 -5.06
C GLU A 488 -13.55 -16.52 -5.19
N GLN A 489 -14.15 -17.02 -4.11
CA GLN A 489 -15.01 -18.20 -4.18
C GLN A 489 -16.35 -17.93 -4.86
N ALA A 490 -16.90 -16.72 -4.71
CA ALA A 490 -18.14 -16.31 -5.36
C ALA A 490 -17.98 -16.06 -6.86
N LYS A 491 -16.79 -15.62 -7.30
CA LYS A 491 -16.45 -15.27 -8.69
C LYS A 491 -16.85 -16.32 -9.74
N PRO A 492 -16.53 -17.62 -9.62
CA PRO A 492 -16.94 -18.63 -10.60
C PRO A 492 -18.46 -18.91 -10.61
N ILE A 493 -19.18 -18.59 -9.53
CA ILE A 493 -20.63 -18.72 -9.45
C ILE A 493 -21.28 -17.52 -10.16
N LEU A 494 -20.79 -16.31 -9.90
CA LEU A 494 -21.25 -15.07 -10.56
C LEU A 494 -21.00 -15.09 -12.07
N ALA A 495 -19.87 -15.65 -12.51
CA ALA A 495 -19.59 -15.81 -13.94
C ALA A 495 -20.64 -16.68 -14.67
N LYS A 496 -21.26 -17.65 -13.98
CA LYS A 496 -22.37 -18.46 -14.57
C LYS A 496 -23.66 -17.67 -14.71
N GLU A 497 -23.86 -16.68 -13.84
CA GLU A 497 -24.98 -15.74 -13.90
C GLU A 497 -24.69 -14.56 -14.85
N GLY A 498 -23.56 -14.59 -15.56
CA GLY A 498 -23.17 -13.57 -16.55
C GLY A 498 -22.52 -12.32 -15.97
N ILE A 499 -22.07 -12.35 -14.71
CA ILE A 499 -21.42 -11.23 -14.02
C ILE A 499 -19.91 -11.47 -13.96
N ASP A 500 -19.11 -10.57 -14.54
CA ASP A 500 -17.65 -10.58 -14.41
C ASP A 500 -17.24 -9.78 -13.16
N LEU A 501 -16.76 -10.49 -12.13
CA LEU A 501 -16.37 -9.88 -10.86
C LEU A 501 -14.88 -9.51 -10.83
N GLU A 502 -14.60 -8.22 -10.68
CA GLU A 502 -13.28 -7.69 -10.31
C GLU A 502 -13.22 -7.40 -8.81
N ILE A 503 -12.13 -7.81 -8.16
CA ILE A 503 -11.93 -7.62 -6.73
C ILE A 503 -10.78 -6.63 -6.55
N LYS A 504 -11.07 -5.47 -5.96
CA LYS A 504 -10.08 -4.45 -5.63
C LYS A 504 -9.76 -4.54 -4.14
N THR A 505 -8.55 -4.96 -3.79
CA THR A 505 -8.17 -5.15 -2.39
C THR A 505 -7.66 -3.86 -1.73
N PHE A 506 -8.07 -3.64 -0.49
CA PHE A 506 -7.64 -2.50 0.33
C PHE A 506 -7.00 -2.99 1.63
N GLN A 507 -5.99 -2.26 2.11
CA GLN A 507 -5.29 -2.54 3.38
C GLN A 507 -5.80 -1.70 4.55
N ASP A 508 -6.57 -0.65 4.27
CA ASP A 508 -7.13 0.26 5.26
C ASP A 508 -8.65 0.31 5.17
N TYR A 509 -9.26 0.94 6.18
CA TYR A 509 -10.71 0.98 6.38
C TYR A 509 -11.39 2.25 5.82
N ILE A 510 -10.62 3.21 5.30
CA ILE A 510 -11.13 4.51 4.84
C ILE A 510 -11.28 4.52 3.31
N LEU A 511 -10.22 4.11 2.61
CA LEU A 511 -10.14 4.13 1.15
C LEU A 511 -11.27 3.38 0.44
N PRO A 512 -11.80 2.23 0.93
CA PRO A 512 -12.93 1.59 0.27
C PRO A 512 -14.17 2.50 0.13
N ASN A 513 -14.49 3.31 1.14
CA ASN A 513 -15.62 4.23 1.07
C ASN A 513 -15.32 5.46 0.20
N THR A 514 -14.07 5.93 0.17
CA THR A 514 -13.64 6.99 -0.76
C THR A 514 -13.72 6.50 -2.21
N ALA A 515 -13.21 5.30 -2.50
CA ALA A 515 -13.28 4.69 -3.83
C ALA A 515 -14.73 4.46 -4.27
N LEU A 516 -15.62 4.08 -3.35
CA LEU A 516 -17.05 3.96 -3.63
C LEU A 516 -17.67 5.33 -3.93
N ALA A 517 -17.34 6.38 -3.15
CA ALA A 517 -17.83 7.74 -3.37
C ALA A 517 -17.37 8.31 -4.73
N GLU A 518 -16.17 7.95 -5.18
CA GLU A 518 -15.58 8.37 -6.45
C GLU A 518 -15.99 7.49 -7.64
N HIS A 519 -16.86 6.49 -7.42
CA HIS A 519 -17.29 5.51 -8.42
C HIS A 519 -16.13 4.70 -9.04
N GLU A 520 -15.03 4.52 -8.31
CA GLU A 520 -13.94 3.62 -8.71
C GLU A 520 -14.27 2.14 -8.43
N ILE A 521 -15.25 1.88 -7.57
CA ILE A 521 -15.81 0.57 -7.27
C ILE A 521 -17.34 0.68 -7.22
N ASP A 522 -18.04 -0.41 -7.52
CA ASP A 522 -19.51 -0.48 -7.50
C ASP A 522 -20.05 -0.84 -6.10
N ALA A 523 -19.27 -1.62 -5.34
CA ALA A 523 -19.64 -2.05 -4.00
C ALA A 523 -18.43 -2.16 -3.07
N ASN A 524 -18.63 -1.93 -1.78
CA ASN A 524 -17.64 -2.09 -0.72
C ASN A 524 -18.06 -3.22 0.22
N TYR A 525 -17.19 -4.22 0.38
CA TYR A 525 -17.35 -5.38 1.26
C TYR A 525 -16.24 -5.44 2.31
N PHE A 526 -16.43 -4.71 3.41
CA PHE A 526 -15.45 -4.63 4.51
C PHE A 526 -16.02 -4.08 5.84
N GLN A 527 -17.18 -3.43 5.80
CA GLN A 527 -17.69 -2.68 6.95
C GLN A 527 -18.97 -3.26 7.52
N HIS A 528 -19.32 -2.84 8.73
CA HIS A 528 -20.59 -3.15 9.39
C HIS A 528 -21.50 -1.91 9.49
N GLN A 529 -22.77 -2.12 9.85
CA GLN A 529 -23.78 -1.05 9.87
C GLN A 529 -23.40 0.14 10.80
N PRO A 530 -22.93 -0.05 12.05
CA PRO A 530 -22.49 1.08 12.88
C PRO A 530 -21.34 1.92 12.29
N TYR A 531 -20.45 1.32 11.50
CA TYR A 531 -19.35 2.06 10.87
C TYR A 531 -19.87 2.86 9.69
N LEU A 532 -20.73 2.25 8.86
CA LEU A 532 -21.43 2.96 7.78
C LEU A 532 -22.20 4.17 8.32
N ASP A 533 -22.92 4.01 9.43
CA ASP A 533 -23.66 5.11 10.06
C ASP A 533 -22.73 6.25 10.50
N SER A 534 -21.54 5.94 11.04
CA SER A 534 -20.52 6.93 11.38
C SER A 534 -20.00 7.66 10.14
N VAL A 535 -19.69 6.92 9.06
CA VAL A 535 -19.19 7.50 7.81
C VAL A 535 -20.22 8.47 7.21
N LEU A 536 -21.50 8.08 7.19
CA LEU A 536 -22.61 8.93 6.72
C LEU A 536 -22.80 10.17 7.61
N GLN A 537 -22.56 10.04 8.92
CA GLN A 537 -22.62 11.16 9.85
C GLN A 537 -21.47 12.15 9.64
N ASP A 538 -20.25 11.65 9.44
CA ASP A 538 -19.06 12.46 9.22
C ASP A 538 -19.11 13.21 7.88
N HIS A 539 -19.79 12.65 6.88
CA HIS A 539 -19.96 13.22 5.54
C HIS A 539 -21.37 13.79 5.31
N LYS A 540 -22.05 14.18 6.39
CA LYS A 540 -23.44 14.66 6.31
C LYS A 540 -23.55 15.89 5.40
N GLY A 541 -24.26 15.74 4.28
CA GLY A 541 -24.47 16.79 3.29
C GLY A 541 -23.61 16.65 2.03
N ASP A 542 -22.67 15.71 2.00
CA ASP A 542 -21.98 15.29 0.78
C ASP A 542 -22.90 14.34 -0.01
N LYS A 543 -23.13 14.66 -1.28
CA LYS A 543 -24.00 13.85 -2.15
C LYS A 543 -23.31 12.58 -2.66
N ASN A 544 -21.98 12.54 -2.62
CA ASN A 544 -21.21 11.38 -3.09
C ASN A 544 -21.19 10.24 -2.06
N TYR A 545 -21.56 10.52 -0.81
CA TYR A 545 -21.66 9.53 0.27
C TYR A 545 -23.12 9.10 0.53
N ASP A 546 -23.97 8.98 -0.50
CA ASP A 546 -25.32 8.42 -0.35
C ASP A 546 -25.30 6.89 -0.38
N PHE A 547 -24.74 6.30 0.67
CA PHE A 547 -24.56 4.86 0.78
C PHE A 547 -25.71 4.16 1.51
N VAL A 548 -25.91 2.89 1.17
CA VAL A 548 -26.85 1.99 1.84
C VAL A 548 -26.28 0.57 1.88
N SER A 549 -26.69 -0.21 2.88
CA SER A 549 -26.43 -1.65 2.91
C SER A 549 -27.32 -2.37 1.90
N ALA A 550 -26.71 -3.15 1.00
CA ALA A 550 -27.38 -4.08 0.10
C ALA A 550 -27.65 -5.44 0.77
N GLY A 551 -26.93 -5.78 1.85
CA GLY A 551 -27.14 -7.01 2.60
C GLY A 551 -25.96 -7.33 3.52
N ALA A 552 -26.26 -7.92 4.69
CA ALA A 552 -25.26 -8.49 5.59
C ALA A 552 -24.83 -9.87 5.08
N ILE A 553 -23.55 -10.24 5.24
CA ILE A 553 -23.00 -11.47 4.67
C ILE A 553 -22.41 -12.42 5.73
N HIS A 554 -21.60 -11.90 6.64
CA HIS A 554 -21.03 -12.71 7.72
C HIS A 554 -20.74 -11.87 8.96
N VAL A 555 -20.54 -12.52 10.10
CA VAL A 555 -20.04 -11.93 11.35
C VAL A 555 -18.71 -12.58 11.69
N GLU A 556 -17.77 -11.78 12.20
CA GLU A 556 -16.53 -12.26 12.82
C GLU A 556 -16.72 -12.22 14.34
N PRO A 557 -17.21 -13.30 14.98
CA PRO A 557 -17.77 -13.23 16.32
C PRO A 557 -16.72 -12.98 17.41
N ILE A 558 -17.17 -12.36 18.49
CA ILE A 558 -16.40 -12.26 19.73
C ILE A 558 -16.82 -13.40 20.67
N GLY A 559 -15.83 -14.13 21.20
CA GLY A 559 -16.02 -15.18 22.19
C GLY A 559 -15.63 -14.70 23.60
N ILE A 560 -16.35 -15.18 24.61
CA ILE A 560 -16.00 -15.01 26.02
C ILE A 560 -15.57 -16.38 26.57
N TYR A 561 -14.33 -16.49 27.04
CA TYR A 561 -13.70 -17.74 27.42
C TYR A 561 -13.45 -17.80 28.92
N SER A 562 -13.60 -18.98 29.52
CA SER A 562 -13.22 -19.24 30.92
C SER A 562 -12.66 -20.64 31.06
N LYS A 563 -11.63 -20.80 31.91
CA LYS A 563 -11.13 -22.12 32.32
C LYS A 563 -11.87 -22.67 33.54
N LYS A 564 -12.55 -21.81 34.30
CA LYS A 564 -13.13 -22.14 35.61
C LYS A 564 -14.64 -22.35 35.54
N TYR A 565 -15.32 -21.66 34.63
CA TYR A 565 -16.79 -21.59 34.56
C TYR A 565 -17.27 -22.11 33.22
N LYS A 566 -18.53 -22.56 33.16
CA LYS A 566 -19.15 -23.08 31.93
C LYS A 566 -20.14 -22.10 31.28
N SER A 567 -20.60 -21.11 32.04
CA SER A 567 -21.48 -20.05 31.53
C SER A 567 -21.20 -18.71 32.23
N LEU A 568 -21.62 -17.59 31.64
CA LEU A 568 -21.52 -16.28 32.30
C LEU A 568 -22.36 -16.22 33.60
N LYS A 569 -23.42 -17.03 33.69
CA LYS A 569 -24.25 -17.17 34.89
C LYS A 569 -23.56 -17.92 36.03
N ASP A 570 -22.41 -18.55 35.81
CA ASP A 570 -21.63 -19.23 36.84
C ASP A 570 -20.49 -18.37 37.41
N LEU A 571 -20.23 -17.19 36.82
CA LEU A 571 -19.17 -16.29 37.28
C LEU A 571 -19.33 -15.92 38.76
N PRO A 572 -18.23 -15.76 39.52
CA PRO A 572 -18.29 -15.52 40.96
C PRO A 572 -18.70 -14.07 41.26
N GLN A 573 -19.08 -13.81 42.51
CA GLN A 573 -19.22 -12.44 42.99
C GLN A 573 -17.86 -11.73 42.89
N ASN A 574 -17.85 -10.50 42.39
CA ASN A 574 -16.65 -9.72 42.05
C ASN A 574 -15.76 -10.34 40.96
N GLY A 575 -16.32 -11.20 40.11
CA GLY A 575 -15.59 -11.88 39.05
C GLY A 575 -14.90 -10.89 38.10
N LYS A 576 -13.64 -11.19 37.76
CA LYS A 576 -12.80 -10.34 36.91
C LYS A 576 -13.00 -10.69 35.44
N ILE A 577 -13.49 -9.72 34.67
CA ILE A 577 -13.70 -9.83 33.22
C ILE A 577 -12.62 -9.03 32.52
N ILE A 578 -11.82 -9.69 31.68
CA ILE A 578 -10.72 -9.05 30.96
C ILE A 578 -11.14 -8.88 29.50
N LEU A 579 -11.03 -7.66 28.98
CA LEU A 579 -11.35 -7.33 27.60
C LEU A 579 -10.35 -6.29 27.07
N ARG A 580 -10.32 -6.11 25.76
CA ARG A 580 -9.42 -5.14 25.13
C ARG A 580 -9.77 -3.69 25.44
N ASP A 581 -8.77 -2.82 25.34
CA ASP A 581 -8.94 -1.36 25.28
C ASP A 581 -9.53 -0.94 23.92
N SER A 582 -10.85 -1.09 23.77
CA SER A 582 -11.58 -0.67 22.56
C SER A 582 -12.95 -0.11 22.91
N VAL A 583 -13.07 1.21 22.83
CA VAL A 583 -14.32 1.94 22.99
C VAL A 583 -15.41 1.44 22.04
N ALA A 584 -15.04 1.08 20.81
CA ALA A 584 -15.96 0.64 19.77
C ALA A 584 -16.52 -0.78 20.03
N GLU A 585 -15.78 -1.63 20.77
CA GLU A 585 -16.20 -3.01 21.04
C GLU A 585 -16.85 -3.18 22.42
N GLU A 586 -16.71 -2.22 23.34
CA GLU A 586 -17.34 -2.29 24.67
C GLU A 586 -18.85 -2.55 24.58
N GLY A 587 -19.58 -1.80 23.75
CA GLY A 587 -21.02 -1.96 23.60
C GLY A 587 -21.40 -3.34 23.04
N ARG A 588 -20.61 -3.82 22.06
CA ARG A 588 -20.73 -5.17 21.47
C ARG A 588 -20.55 -6.26 22.52
N ILE A 589 -19.55 -6.14 23.39
CA ILE A 589 -19.27 -7.10 24.48
C ILE A 589 -20.38 -7.06 25.53
N LEU A 590 -20.79 -5.87 25.98
CA LEU A 590 -21.84 -5.70 26.98
C LEU A 590 -23.19 -6.27 26.52
N ALA A 591 -23.49 -6.22 25.22
CA ALA A 591 -24.68 -6.84 24.66
C ALA A 591 -24.72 -8.37 24.91
N ILE A 592 -23.57 -9.05 24.87
CA ILE A 592 -23.47 -10.49 25.19
C ILE A 592 -23.81 -10.73 26.66
N PHE A 593 -23.22 -9.97 27.58
CA PHE A 593 -23.49 -10.09 29.02
C PHE A 593 -24.96 -9.75 29.37
N GLN A 594 -25.55 -8.76 28.69
CA GLN A 594 -26.96 -8.42 28.86
C GLN A 594 -27.88 -9.53 28.35
N ARG A 595 -27.58 -10.10 27.18
CA ARG A 595 -28.35 -11.22 26.60
C ARG A 595 -28.36 -12.43 27.54
N GLU A 596 -27.20 -12.74 28.14
CA GLU A 596 -27.09 -13.82 29.12
C GLU A 596 -27.73 -13.48 30.49
N GLY A 597 -28.26 -12.26 30.67
CA GLY A 597 -28.97 -11.83 31.87
C GLY A 597 -28.05 -11.59 33.08
N VAL A 598 -26.75 -11.36 32.86
CA VAL A 598 -25.77 -11.17 33.94
C VAL A 598 -25.60 -9.69 34.30
N ILE A 599 -25.92 -8.79 33.37
CA ILE A 599 -26.01 -7.34 33.58
C ILE A 599 -27.30 -6.79 32.95
N ALA A 600 -27.69 -5.57 33.32
CA ALA A 600 -28.69 -4.79 32.58
C ALA A 600 -28.16 -3.38 32.29
N LEU A 601 -28.31 -2.91 31.05
CA LEU A 601 -27.96 -1.55 30.65
C LEU A 601 -29.07 -0.54 31.03
N LYS A 602 -28.70 0.74 31.13
CA LYS A 602 -29.64 1.84 31.39
C LYS A 602 -30.74 1.92 30.32
N PRO A 603 -32.00 2.23 30.70
CA PRO A 603 -33.08 2.43 29.74
C PRO A 603 -32.73 3.51 28.70
N GLY A 604 -32.98 3.24 27.42
CA GLY A 604 -32.74 4.18 26.32
C GLY A 604 -31.32 4.18 25.73
N VAL A 605 -30.36 3.47 26.35
CA VAL A 605 -29.02 3.28 25.77
C VAL A 605 -29.08 2.19 24.70
N LYS A 606 -28.71 2.53 23.46
CA LYS A 606 -28.56 1.55 22.39
C LYS A 606 -27.35 0.66 22.69
N PRO A 607 -27.43 -0.68 22.56
CA PRO A 607 -26.31 -1.59 22.86
C PRO A 607 -25.02 -1.23 22.13
N VAL A 608 -25.11 -0.75 20.88
CA VAL A 608 -23.96 -0.32 20.08
C VAL A 608 -23.19 0.88 20.66
N ASN A 609 -23.84 1.71 21.48
CA ASN A 609 -23.25 2.90 22.08
C ASN A 609 -22.94 2.72 23.59
N ALA A 610 -23.20 1.54 24.14
CA ALA A 610 -23.11 1.30 25.56
C ALA A 610 -21.66 1.28 26.03
N ARG A 611 -21.38 1.93 27.16
CA ARG A 611 -20.11 1.86 27.87
C ARG A 611 -20.26 1.08 29.18
N ILE A 612 -19.16 0.66 29.79
CA ILE A 612 -19.18 0.02 31.11
C ILE A 612 -19.88 0.91 32.16
N SER A 613 -19.79 2.25 32.02
CA SER A 613 -20.50 3.23 32.85
C SER A 613 -22.03 3.24 32.68
N ASP A 614 -22.56 2.58 31.65
CA ASP A 614 -23.98 2.52 31.32
C ASP A 614 -24.68 1.26 31.84
N ILE A 615 -23.97 0.43 32.59
CA ILE A 615 -24.55 -0.71 33.30
C ILE A 615 -25.40 -0.17 34.46
N ALA A 616 -26.71 -0.42 34.39
CA ALA A 616 -27.67 -0.06 35.44
C ALA A 616 -27.75 -1.10 36.55
N SER A 617 -27.62 -2.38 36.20
CA SER A 617 -27.63 -3.49 37.15
C SER A 617 -26.46 -4.43 36.88
N ASN A 618 -25.67 -4.69 37.93
CA ASN A 618 -24.56 -5.65 37.93
C ASN A 618 -24.65 -6.49 39.23
N PRO A 619 -25.58 -7.46 39.32
CA PRO A 619 -25.87 -8.17 40.58
C PRO A 619 -24.65 -8.90 41.17
N LYS A 620 -23.76 -9.36 40.30
CA LYS A 620 -22.52 -10.06 40.68
C LYS A 620 -21.34 -9.13 40.94
N ASN A 621 -21.50 -7.82 40.80
CA ASN A 621 -20.44 -6.83 40.88
C ASN A 621 -19.20 -7.19 40.02
N LEU A 622 -19.44 -7.69 38.80
CA LEU A 622 -18.37 -8.07 37.87
C LEU A 622 -17.45 -6.88 37.59
N GLN A 623 -16.15 -7.12 37.62
CA GLN A 623 -15.09 -6.12 37.43
C GLN A 623 -14.60 -6.18 35.99
N PHE A 624 -15.05 -5.24 35.15
CA PHE A 624 -14.64 -5.14 33.75
C PHE A 624 -13.31 -4.38 33.65
N LYS A 625 -12.26 -5.08 33.22
CA LYS A 625 -10.92 -4.56 32.99
C LYS A 625 -10.70 -4.42 31.48
N ALA A 626 -10.84 -3.20 30.96
CA ALA A 626 -10.82 -2.84 29.54
C ALA A 626 -9.58 -2.02 29.15
N ASP A 627 -8.39 -2.45 29.57
CA ASP A 627 -7.11 -1.76 29.39
C ASP A 627 -6.04 -2.70 28.80
N ILE A 628 -6.46 -3.82 28.19
CA ILE A 628 -5.57 -4.87 27.69
C ILE A 628 -5.45 -4.80 26.17
N GLU A 629 -4.25 -5.09 25.65
CA GLU A 629 -4.03 -5.22 24.21
C GLU A 629 -4.58 -6.56 23.68
N ALA A 630 -5.22 -6.54 22.52
CA ALA A 630 -5.97 -7.69 21.99
C ALA A 630 -5.10 -8.96 21.85
N ALA A 631 -3.85 -8.82 21.41
CA ALA A 631 -2.89 -9.91 21.25
C ALA A 631 -2.50 -10.61 22.56
N LEU A 632 -2.67 -9.94 23.72
CA LEU A 632 -2.34 -10.50 25.03
C LEU A 632 -3.50 -11.32 25.63
N LEU A 633 -4.72 -11.14 25.14
CA LEU A 633 -5.91 -11.78 25.72
C LEU A 633 -5.86 -13.32 25.70
N PRO A 634 -5.41 -13.99 24.62
CA PRO A 634 -5.25 -15.44 24.64
C PRO A 634 -4.22 -15.92 25.66
N GLN A 635 -3.12 -15.18 25.84
CA GLN A 635 -2.12 -15.49 26.86
C GLN A 635 -2.69 -15.34 28.27
N MET A 636 -3.46 -14.28 28.53
CA MET A 636 -4.11 -14.08 29.84
C MET A 636 -5.16 -15.15 30.14
N TYR A 637 -5.89 -15.62 29.12
CA TYR A 637 -6.75 -16.80 29.23
C TYR A 637 -5.93 -18.06 29.54
N ALA A 638 -4.82 -18.28 28.84
CA ALA A 638 -3.93 -19.41 29.07
C ALA A 638 -3.36 -19.41 30.50
N ASN A 639 -3.00 -18.24 31.03
CA ASN A 639 -2.48 -18.02 32.37
C ASN A 639 -3.56 -17.99 33.47
N ASN A 640 -4.85 -18.09 33.12
CA ASN A 640 -5.96 -18.06 34.06
C ASN A 640 -6.04 -16.74 34.88
N GLU A 641 -5.70 -15.61 34.26
CA GLU A 641 -5.59 -14.30 34.92
C GLU A 641 -6.92 -13.56 35.17
N GLY A 642 -8.00 -14.04 34.56
CA GLY A 642 -9.37 -13.54 34.71
C GLY A 642 -10.37 -14.69 34.91
N ASP A 643 -11.54 -14.37 35.44
CA ASP A 643 -12.63 -15.34 35.55
C ASP A 643 -13.35 -15.53 34.21
N ALA A 644 -13.34 -14.50 33.36
CA ALA A 644 -13.61 -14.59 31.94
C ALA A 644 -12.70 -13.65 31.14
N VAL A 645 -12.31 -14.06 29.94
CA VAL A 645 -11.52 -13.27 29.00
C VAL A 645 -12.26 -13.19 27.67
N VAL A 646 -12.45 -11.97 27.18
CA VAL A 646 -13.08 -11.71 25.88
C VAL A 646 -11.99 -11.77 24.81
N ILE A 647 -12.15 -12.60 23.78
CA ILE A 647 -11.14 -12.78 22.72
C ILE A 647 -11.84 -12.75 21.36
N ASN A 648 -11.33 -11.91 20.44
CA ASN A 648 -11.78 -11.89 19.06
C ASN A 648 -11.38 -13.21 18.35
N ALA A 649 -12.18 -13.63 17.38
CA ALA A 649 -12.03 -14.92 16.71
C ALA A 649 -10.63 -15.18 16.11
N ASN A 650 -10.00 -14.16 15.51
CA ASN A 650 -8.66 -14.27 14.92
C ASN A 650 -7.60 -14.62 15.98
N TYR A 651 -7.56 -13.89 17.10
CA TYR A 651 -6.62 -14.16 18.19
C TYR A 651 -6.91 -15.49 18.90
N ALA A 652 -8.17 -15.92 18.92
CA ALA A 652 -8.53 -17.24 19.43
C ALA A 652 -7.95 -18.36 18.54
N LEU A 653 -8.08 -18.25 17.22
CA LEU A 653 -7.50 -19.20 16.27
C LEU A 653 -5.98 -19.26 16.37
N ASP A 654 -5.30 -18.10 16.42
CA ASP A 654 -3.84 -18.02 16.54
C ASP A 654 -3.34 -18.70 17.83
N ALA A 655 -4.16 -18.70 18.88
CA ALA A 655 -3.88 -19.36 20.14
C ALA A 655 -4.35 -20.83 20.19
N GLY A 656 -4.85 -21.38 19.09
CA GLY A 656 -5.35 -22.75 18.98
C GLY A 656 -6.69 -22.99 19.66
N LEU A 657 -7.46 -21.94 19.95
CA LEU A 657 -8.82 -22.02 20.51
C LEU A 657 -9.85 -22.05 19.37
N ASN A 658 -10.89 -22.86 19.53
CA ASN A 658 -12.02 -22.84 18.62
C ASN A 658 -12.99 -21.70 18.99
N PRO A 659 -13.23 -20.72 18.10
CA PRO A 659 -13.99 -19.50 18.42
C PRO A 659 -15.49 -19.69 18.64
N ILE A 660 -16.01 -20.90 18.41
CA ILE A 660 -17.43 -21.25 18.59
C ILE A 660 -17.63 -22.27 19.70
N LYS A 661 -16.73 -23.25 19.83
CA LYS A 661 -16.89 -24.38 20.76
C LYS A 661 -16.29 -24.14 22.14
N ASP A 662 -15.18 -23.42 22.21
CA ASP A 662 -14.45 -23.21 23.47
C ASP A 662 -14.98 -22.06 24.34
N PRO A 663 -15.60 -20.99 23.80
CA PRO A 663 -16.20 -19.94 24.61
C PRO A 663 -17.35 -20.44 25.50
N ILE A 664 -17.48 -19.82 26.66
CA ILE A 664 -18.64 -19.97 27.56
C ILE A 664 -19.83 -19.09 27.15
N ALA A 665 -19.59 -18.13 26.25
CA ALA A 665 -20.60 -17.38 25.52
C ALA A 665 -20.00 -16.84 24.23
N VAL A 666 -20.79 -16.89 23.15
CA VAL A 666 -20.42 -16.37 21.84
C VAL A 666 -21.43 -15.31 21.42
N GLU A 667 -20.95 -14.30 20.72
CA GLU A 667 -21.81 -13.33 20.09
C GLU A 667 -22.84 -13.96 19.14
N SER A 668 -24.07 -13.42 19.12
CA SER A 668 -25.12 -13.89 18.21
C SER A 668 -24.78 -13.52 16.77
N THR A 669 -25.10 -14.40 15.82
CA THR A 669 -25.13 -14.05 14.40
C THR A 669 -26.49 -13.52 13.95
N GLU A 670 -27.57 -13.89 14.63
CA GLU A 670 -28.92 -13.41 14.33
C GLU A 670 -29.09 -11.94 14.73
N GLY A 671 -29.52 -11.11 13.77
CA GLY A 671 -29.82 -9.69 13.98
C GLY A 671 -28.62 -8.87 14.44
N ASN A 672 -27.39 -9.32 14.14
CA ASN A 672 -26.18 -8.67 14.62
C ASN A 672 -25.86 -7.41 13.78
N PRO A 673 -25.87 -6.20 14.38
CA PRO A 673 -25.54 -4.97 13.65
C PRO A 673 -24.07 -4.92 13.20
N TYR A 674 -23.20 -5.76 13.77
CA TYR A 674 -21.79 -5.89 13.42
C TYR A 674 -21.51 -6.92 12.32
N ALA A 675 -22.54 -7.42 11.64
CA ALA A 675 -22.34 -8.21 10.43
C ALA A 675 -21.70 -7.33 9.33
N ASN A 676 -20.71 -7.89 8.65
CA ASN A 676 -20.08 -7.28 7.48
C ASN A 676 -21.10 -7.23 6.33
N ILE A 677 -21.29 -6.03 5.78
CA ILE A 677 -22.32 -5.71 4.78
C ILE A 677 -21.68 -5.41 3.42
N ILE A 678 -22.44 -5.67 2.36
CA ILE A 678 -22.20 -5.09 1.04
C ILE A 678 -22.76 -3.67 1.06
N THR A 679 -21.90 -2.67 0.92
CA THR A 679 -22.29 -1.26 0.86
C THR A 679 -22.22 -0.77 -0.57
N VAL A 680 -23.27 -0.08 -1.01
CA VAL A 680 -23.40 0.48 -2.36
C VAL A 680 -23.99 1.88 -2.29
N HIS A 681 -23.97 2.60 -3.41
CA HIS A 681 -24.80 3.79 -3.56
C HIS A 681 -26.28 3.43 -3.48
N ARG A 682 -27.09 4.31 -2.89
CA ARG A 682 -28.53 4.10 -2.71
C ARG A 682 -29.26 3.81 -4.03
N ALA A 683 -28.81 4.42 -5.12
CA ALA A 683 -29.36 4.21 -6.45
C ALA A 683 -29.16 2.76 -6.95
N ASP A 684 -28.07 2.11 -6.52
CA ASP A 684 -27.59 0.84 -7.08
C ASP A 684 -28.01 -0.38 -6.26
N VAL A 685 -28.67 -0.17 -5.11
CA VAL A 685 -29.12 -1.26 -4.20
C VAL A 685 -30.04 -2.28 -4.88
N LYS A 686 -30.68 -1.91 -6.00
CA LYS A 686 -31.56 -2.78 -6.79
C LYS A 686 -30.96 -3.20 -8.13
N LYS A 687 -29.69 -2.85 -8.41
CA LYS A 687 -29.00 -3.23 -9.63
C LYS A 687 -28.83 -4.76 -9.67
N HIS A 688 -29.01 -5.35 -10.84
CA HIS A 688 -29.13 -6.81 -10.99
C HIS A 688 -27.88 -7.55 -10.49
N ASP A 689 -26.70 -7.03 -10.84
CA ASP A 689 -25.39 -7.51 -10.42
C ASP A 689 -25.17 -7.46 -8.89
N ILE A 690 -25.61 -6.38 -8.23
CA ILE A 690 -25.56 -6.24 -6.76
C ILE A 690 -26.49 -7.24 -6.07
N VAL A 691 -27.72 -7.38 -6.57
CA VAL A 691 -28.70 -8.32 -6.03
C VAL A 691 -28.20 -9.76 -6.17
N GLU A 692 -27.61 -10.10 -7.32
CA GLU A 692 -27.07 -11.43 -7.57
C GLU A 692 -25.78 -11.68 -6.78
N LEU A 693 -24.91 -10.68 -6.58
CA LEU A 693 -23.76 -10.74 -5.67
C LEU A 693 -24.19 -11.15 -4.26
N VAL A 694 -25.16 -10.44 -3.68
CA VAL A 694 -25.67 -10.75 -2.33
C VAL A 694 -26.32 -12.13 -2.29
N LYS A 695 -27.02 -12.55 -3.34
CA LYS A 695 -27.62 -13.89 -3.45
C LYS A 695 -26.57 -14.99 -3.51
N VAL A 696 -25.51 -14.81 -4.29
CA VAL A 696 -24.39 -15.78 -4.39
C VAL A 696 -23.64 -15.88 -3.07
N LEU A 697 -23.39 -14.75 -2.40
CA LEU A 697 -22.73 -14.75 -1.09
C LEU A 697 -23.56 -15.46 0.00
N HIS A 698 -24.89 -15.48 -0.14
CA HIS A 698 -25.80 -16.27 0.70
C HIS A 698 -26.02 -17.72 0.21
N SER A 699 -25.40 -18.11 -0.91
CA SER A 699 -25.56 -19.47 -1.41
C SER A 699 -24.98 -20.47 -0.42
N LYS A 700 -25.63 -21.64 -0.31
CA LYS A 700 -25.17 -22.72 0.55
C LYS A 700 -23.72 -23.10 0.27
N GLN A 701 -23.30 -23.07 -1.00
CA GLN A 701 -21.92 -23.35 -1.40
C GLN A 701 -20.91 -22.40 -0.75
N ILE A 702 -21.18 -21.09 -0.75
CA ILE A 702 -20.31 -20.10 -0.13
C ILE A 702 -20.37 -20.20 1.40
N GLN A 703 -21.56 -20.38 1.98
CA GLN A 703 -21.70 -20.54 3.43
C GLN A 703 -20.99 -21.80 3.95
N ASP A 704 -21.12 -22.94 3.27
CA ASP A 704 -20.44 -24.19 3.62
C ASP A 704 -18.92 -24.00 3.52
N TRP A 705 -18.43 -23.32 2.47
CA TRP A 705 -17.02 -23.01 2.33
C TRP A 705 -16.50 -22.08 3.45
N ILE A 706 -17.24 -21.03 3.82
CA ILE A 706 -16.87 -20.14 4.93
C ILE A 706 -16.74 -20.96 6.22
N ASN A 707 -17.72 -21.80 6.52
CA ASN A 707 -17.72 -22.64 7.71
C ASN A 707 -16.55 -23.63 7.73
N GLU A 708 -16.22 -24.23 6.59
CA GLU A 708 -15.10 -25.16 6.45
C GLU A 708 -13.75 -24.45 6.56
N LYS A 709 -13.58 -23.31 5.88
CA LYS A 709 -12.31 -22.56 5.80
C LYS A 709 -11.95 -21.89 7.11
N TYR A 710 -12.90 -21.23 7.76
CA TYR A 710 -12.64 -20.36 8.91
C TYR A 710 -12.95 -21.01 10.26
N HIS A 711 -13.51 -22.22 10.28
CA HIS A 711 -13.78 -22.99 11.50
C HIS A 711 -14.50 -22.20 12.60
N GLY A 712 -15.40 -21.29 12.20
CA GLY A 712 -16.18 -20.44 13.08
C GLY A 712 -15.57 -19.08 13.43
N ALA A 713 -14.40 -18.73 12.89
CA ALA A 713 -13.87 -17.37 13.00
C ALA A 713 -14.57 -16.36 12.09
N VAL A 714 -15.18 -16.87 11.03
CA VAL A 714 -16.10 -16.17 10.16
C VAL A 714 -17.35 -17.02 10.12
N VAL A 715 -18.50 -16.44 10.44
CA VAL A 715 -19.78 -17.14 10.49
C VAL A 715 -20.76 -16.45 9.54
N PRO A 716 -21.28 -17.14 8.52
CA PRO A 716 -22.23 -16.54 7.59
C PRO A 716 -23.52 -16.16 8.32
N VAL A 717 -24.14 -15.06 7.88
CA VAL A 717 -25.49 -14.70 8.33
C VAL A 717 -26.54 -15.25 7.34
N ASN A 718 -27.75 -15.47 7.84
CA ASN A 718 -28.90 -15.80 7.02
C ASN A 718 -29.60 -14.50 6.57
N GLN A 719 -30.23 -14.54 5.40
CA GLN A 719 -30.98 -13.41 4.82
C GLN A 719 -32.09 -12.88 5.73
#